data_AF-A0A146FZL4-F1
#
_entry.id   AF-A0A146FZL4-F1
#
_cell.length_a   1.000
_cell.length_b   1.000
_cell.length_c   1.000
_cell.angle_alpha   90.00
_cell.angle_beta   90.00
_cell.angle_gamma   90.00
#
_symmetry.space_group_name_H-M   'P 1'
#
loop_
_entity.id
_entity.type
_entity.pdbx_description
1 polymer ?
#
loop_
_entity_poly.entity_id
_entity_poly.type
_entity_poly.pdbx_seq_one_letter_code
_entity_poly.pdbx_strand_id
1 'polypeptide(L)'
;MATSDRAVLGRPHYTPVNIQAHEVSVQAESPILQRITQSLHHLRGKNISSNNTHTVLHSVTAHIPGGKLTAILGGSGSGKTTLLNALSGRFQNQNQTVSGEITYNGYNDLSRFRTAYVIQEDVLPATLTVRETLQYAADLRSNWKSGRQRDQAVDELVRRLGLETCTDTRIGHGSGHGCSGGERRRVSIAIQLLIGASVLFCDEPTTGLDATTAWQVIQTLKNLAASGMTVIISIHAPTSSVWDMFDHIILLVSGHVLYDGPKEAVPDYLDRSGFRLPAFVNPAEFIIDKITINTWIQNTPELPFHRLVPFQGSSANALDTVALPAQLPESPTPSSTKPGFWTKWKVMTKRTMVVCIRDISPLIGIACTIAGLAAVLGWIFWHLDGSLAGIRSRQGSLWDATGLYGYLMLISEICRLLEDVKAFDHERSEKLVGPALFTFSRRAVKLILEDLSLPTLFTAIYYPMLGYRDSTSQVLLFWLIMFLTHITAVGFASVSVATTRNFYGAIFIGNMYFTLQTAASGYFLQENQMPVYVQWLKWLTTTFYTFSALCTLEFVGYNGSSPGYLYDCPSHDAHDPQCKEYMGAFVMDSLGLPIAGRLVTTLRPSWKSDGFIMLNGSPINSQELRGLVSYVPQDDYNLLSNLTVRETLYFATELRCSRSVPSNERKGRVEDTIRRFGLESCANTIVGSAFNKGISGGEKRRLSIACETVAEPKVLVLDEPTSGLDSRTALSVLEVLHQLSSDGCTVILSIHQPSSTMWAMLSTCLLLSPDGRPLYAAEADQMLSYFDRLEHTCPHTASPPDFFMDIAAGSSAQEIERLVDKWTQSQFSAVITASDTPTPSHSDLSRPQSKCCRFIPTTRVLLHRAYLSMLRNPLSIFVRLVQCPGMGLIWIIFVAPLHKDYNSIQTRMGLMIQYGPVAFIGMLQNIATFPAERDLFEHESSMNLYGATAFLAQYTAIELPFEIIAAGIFSLLFAYAAQLGPTATKFGVCFLSAVCALNTGESLSMLACLAFGRNLSLAVNCTSALLSIFTMLGGTMSLNPPRVLQWVNHISPIKYAIDNLAYYCLSGLELQCTDSQRRADGSCPLQTGEQALELYGLNTDRPDIGLVAGVVLMVGYRLLVWAVLMLQVRCRNGFGFRRSVNIRERRES
;
A
#
# COMPACT_ATOMS: atom_id res chain seq x y z
N MET A 1 66.19 -1.61 -5.75
CA MET A 1 64.84 -1.29 -6.29
C MET A 1 63.83 -1.96 -5.39
N ALA A 2 63.07 -1.20 -4.57
CA ALA A 2 62.18 -1.77 -3.55
C ALA A 2 61.10 -0.79 -3.03
N THR A 3 60.36 -0.12 -3.93
CA THR A 3 59.32 0.86 -3.56
C THR A 3 58.19 0.93 -4.60
N SER A 4 57.13 0.13 -4.42
CA SER A 4 55.86 0.27 -5.16
C SER A 4 54.69 -0.41 -4.43
N ASP A 5 54.88 -1.65 -3.97
CA ASP A 5 53.76 -2.57 -3.66
C ASP A 5 53.22 -2.44 -2.22
N ARG A 6 53.11 -1.21 -1.68
CA ARG A 6 52.56 -0.93 -0.33
C ARG A 6 51.33 -0.02 -0.30
N ALA A 7 50.78 0.35 -1.46
CA ALA A 7 49.73 1.37 -1.59
C ALA A 7 48.28 0.92 -1.33
N VAL A 8 48.03 -0.28 -0.75
CA VAL A 8 46.67 -0.87 -0.61
C VAL A 8 46.26 -1.10 0.86
N LEU A 9 47.08 -0.67 1.83
CA LEU A 9 46.78 -0.77 3.27
C LEU A 9 46.92 0.57 4.02
N GLY A 10 46.80 1.69 3.30
CA GLY A 10 46.60 3.01 3.88
C GLY A 10 45.11 3.38 3.92
N ARG A 11 44.71 4.27 4.84
CA ARG A 11 43.35 4.85 4.83
C ARG A 11 43.10 5.51 3.47
N PRO A 12 41.93 5.30 2.82
CA PRO A 12 41.58 6.04 1.62
C PRO A 12 41.35 7.51 2.00
N HIS A 13 42.36 8.35 1.79
CA HIS A 13 42.23 9.80 1.87
C HIS A 13 41.37 10.26 0.70
N TYR A 14 40.15 10.73 0.99
CA TYR A 14 39.29 11.33 0.00
C TYR A 14 39.85 12.69 -0.41
N THR A 15 39.74 13.04 -1.68
CA THR A 15 40.05 14.39 -2.16
C THR A 15 38.96 15.34 -1.69
N PRO A 16 39.26 16.35 -0.85
CA PRO A 16 38.26 17.29 -0.39
C PRO A 16 37.74 18.15 -1.55
N VAL A 17 36.42 18.32 -1.62
CA VAL A 17 35.75 19.11 -2.66
C VAL A 17 35.07 20.30 -2.00
N ASN A 18 35.64 21.49 -2.19
CA ASN A 18 34.99 22.76 -1.87
C ASN A 18 33.87 23.00 -2.89
N ILE A 19 32.70 23.47 -2.45
CA ILE A 19 31.55 23.72 -3.34
C ILE A 19 31.05 25.14 -3.12
N GLN A 20 30.87 25.88 -4.20
CA GLN A 20 30.43 27.28 -4.16
C GLN A 20 29.16 27.42 -5.00
N ALA A 21 28.11 27.95 -4.39
CA ALA A 21 26.89 28.37 -5.07
C ALA A 21 26.88 29.90 -5.16
N HIS A 22 26.55 30.45 -6.33
CA HIS A 22 26.46 31.89 -6.57
C HIS A 22 25.12 32.24 -7.24
N GLU A 23 24.36 33.11 -6.58
CA GLU A 23 23.03 33.59 -6.98
C GLU A 23 22.02 32.49 -7.38
N VAL A 24 22.12 31.31 -6.77
CA VAL A 24 21.33 30.13 -7.14
C VAL A 24 19.86 30.33 -6.84
N SER A 25 19.05 30.31 -7.90
CA SER A 25 17.60 30.48 -7.85
C SER A 25 16.91 29.31 -8.53
N VAL A 26 15.80 28.86 -7.94
CA VAL A 26 15.03 27.71 -8.43
C VAL A 26 13.57 28.10 -8.56
N GLN A 27 12.99 27.94 -9.76
CA GLN A 27 11.58 28.20 -10.04
C GLN A 27 10.86 26.88 -10.34
N ALA A 28 9.63 26.74 -9.84
CA ALA A 28 8.77 25.58 -10.10
C ALA A 28 7.51 25.97 -10.88
N GLU A 29 7.13 25.15 -11.86
CA GLU A 29 5.85 25.31 -12.57
C GLU A 29 4.67 24.68 -11.81
N SER A 30 3.46 25.24 -11.99
CA SER A 30 2.23 24.66 -11.47
C SER A 30 1.81 23.39 -12.22
N PRO A 31 1.27 22.36 -11.51
CA PRO A 31 0.92 21.06 -12.10
C PRO A 31 -0.25 21.15 -13.08
N ILE A 32 -0.26 20.25 -14.07
CA ILE A 32 -1.19 20.24 -15.21
C ILE A 32 -2.67 20.24 -14.78
N LEU A 33 -3.01 19.57 -13.66
CA LEU A 33 -4.39 19.53 -13.15
C LEU A 33 -4.92 20.93 -12.77
N GLN A 34 -4.06 21.81 -12.22
CA GLN A 34 -4.44 23.19 -11.93
C GLN A 34 -4.72 23.97 -13.22
N ARG A 35 -3.93 23.75 -14.28
CA ARG A 35 -4.14 24.40 -15.59
C ARG A 35 -5.54 24.11 -16.13
N ILE A 36 -6.00 22.86 -16.05
CA ILE A 36 -7.36 22.45 -16.47
C ILE A 36 -8.44 23.18 -15.64
N THR A 37 -8.31 23.22 -14.31
CA THR A 37 -9.26 23.94 -13.44
C THR A 37 -9.25 25.46 -13.66
N GLN A 38 -8.09 26.03 -14.01
CA GLN A 38 -7.93 27.45 -14.30
C GLN A 38 -8.50 27.82 -15.68
N SER A 39 -8.37 26.96 -16.70
CA SER A 39 -9.06 27.13 -17.98
C SER A 39 -10.59 27.13 -17.82
N LEU A 40 -11.13 26.29 -16.93
CA LEU A 40 -12.57 26.32 -16.58
C LEU A 40 -12.97 27.61 -15.84
N HIS A 41 -12.09 28.21 -15.04
CA HIS A 41 -12.29 29.53 -14.47
C HIS A 41 -12.14 30.67 -15.50
N HIS A 42 -11.36 30.47 -16.56
CA HIS A 42 -11.15 31.46 -17.63
C HIS A 42 -12.42 31.72 -18.46
N LEU A 43 -13.30 30.71 -18.56
CA LEU A 43 -14.67 30.84 -19.08
C LEU A 43 -15.60 31.67 -18.17
N ARG A 44 -15.14 32.09 -16.98
CA ARG A 44 -15.94 32.79 -15.96
C ARG A 44 -15.53 34.25 -15.71
N GLY A 45 -14.77 34.84 -16.63
CA GLY A 45 -14.74 36.30 -16.82
C GLY A 45 -13.96 37.14 -15.81
N LYS A 46 -12.88 36.63 -15.22
CA LYS A 46 -11.91 37.46 -14.47
C LYS A 46 -10.49 37.28 -15.00
N ASN A 47 -9.96 38.34 -15.61
CA ASN A 47 -8.54 38.44 -15.94
C ASN A 47 -7.73 38.59 -14.64
N ILE A 48 -6.83 37.65 -14.40
CA ILE A 48 -5.78 37.75 -13.36
C ILE A 48 -4.45 37.66 -14.09
N SER A 49 -3.53 38.60 -13.84
CA SER A 49 -2.22 38.67 -14.49
C SER A 49 -1.36 37.45 -14.14
N SER A 50 -0.98 36.67 -15.15
CA SER A 50 -0.32 35.38 -14.99
C SER A 50 1.22 35.49 -14.92
N ASN A 51 1.79 35.41 -13.73
CA ASN A 51 3.14 34.87 -13.53
C ASN A 51 3.00 33.45 -12.97
N ASN A 52 3.24 32.44 -13.81
CA ASN A 52 2.89 31.04 -13.53
C ASN A 52 4.05 30.22 -12.91
N THR A 53 5.11 30.88 -12.46
CA THR A 53 6.26 30.27 -11.80
C THR A 53 6.33 30.69 -10.34
N HIS A 54 6.55 29.72 -9.43
CA HIS A 54 6.79 29.99 -8.02
C HIS A 54 8.29 29.81 -7.73
N THR A 55 8.98 30.90 -7.36
CA THR A 55 10.37 30.85 -6.91
C THR A 55 10.46 30.17 -5.54
N VAL A 56 11.36 29.20 -5.38
CA VAL A 56 11.54 28.41 -4.16
C VAL A 56 12.87 28.73 -3.47
N LEU A 57 13.89 29.13 -4.24
CA LEU A 57 15.16 29.67 -3.75
C LEU A 57 15.42 31.03 -4.41
N HIS A 58 15.83 32.01 -3.61
CA HIS A 58 16.00 33.41 -4.01
C HIS A 58 17.48 33.78 -3.94
N SER A 59 18.15 33.77 -5.10
CA SER A 59 19.55 34.16 -5.31
C SER A 59 20.54 33.67 -4.24
N VAL A 60 20.48 32.37 -3.91
CA VAL A 60 21.28 31.73 -2.87
C VAL A 60 22.76 31.71 -3.25
N THR A 61 23.55 32.48 -2.50
CA THR A 61 25.02 32.37 -2.50
C THR A 61 25.46 31.68 -1.21
N ALA A 62 26.29 30.65 -1.31
CA ALA A 62 26.76 29.84 -0.16
C ALA A 62 28.09 29.11 -0.47
N HIS A 63 28.92 28.92 0.56
CA HIS A 63 30.22 28.25 0.48
C HIS A 63 30.27 27.00 1.37
N ILE A 64 30.65 25.86 0.80
CA ILE A 64 30.68 24.56 1.49
C ILE A 64 32.12 24.03 1.48
N PRO A 65 32.89 24.20 2.58
CA PRO A 65 34.30 23.85 2.61
C PRO A 65 34.52 22.34 2.49
N GLY A 66 35.55 21.95 1.73
CA GLY A 66 35.87 20.55 1.46
C GLY A 66 36.37 19.78 2.69
N GLY A 67 36.01 18.50 2.80
CA GLY A 67 36.46 17.63 3.91
C GLY A 67 35.83 17.94 5.27
N LYS A 68 34.74 18.72 5.29
CA LYS A 68 34.01 19.14 6.49
C LYS A 68 32.57 18.60 6.50
N LEU A 69 31.98 18.49 7.69
CA LEU A 69 30.57 18.20 7.89
C LEU A 69 29.77 19.51 7.97
N THR A 70 28.97 19.79 6.93
CA THR A 70 28.16 21.00 6.78
C THR A 70 26.68 20.69 6.99
N ALA A 71 26.01 21.47 7.84
CA ALA A 71 24.58 21.34 8.11
C ALA A 71 23.76 22.50 7.53
N ILE A 72 22.75 22.16 6.74
CA ILE A 72 21.71 23.08 6.25
C ILE A 72 20.54 23.04 7.23
N LEU A 73 20.33 24.14 7.94
CA LEU A 73 19.32 24.33 8.98
C LEU A 73 18.24 25.33 8.53
N GLY A 74 17.05 25.20 9.11
CA GLY A 74 15.91 26.07 8.83
C GLY A 74 14.59 25.36 8.99
N GLY A 75 13.51 26.13 9.15
CA GLY A 75 12.17 25.58 9.40
C GLY A 75 11.64 24.68 8.28
N SER A 76 10.57 23.95 8.59
CA SER A 76 9.79 23.21 7.59
C SER A 76 9.38 24.12 6.42
N GLY A 77 9.65 23.67 5.20
CA GLY A 77 9.34 24.42 3.98
C GLY A 77 10.35 25.50 3.56
N SER A 78 11.43 25.78 4.31
CA SER A 78 12.35 26.90 4.01
C SER A 78 13.21 26.74 2.74
N GLY A 79 13.20 25.56 2.11
CA GLY A 79 13.95 25.26 0.87
C GLY A 79 15.09 24.26 1.00
N LYS A 80 15.33 23.67 2.19
CA LYS A 80 16.50 22.79 2.48
C LYS A 80 16.74 21.70 1.41
N THR A 81 15.75 20.83 1.19
CA THR A 81 15.77 19.78 0.16
C THR A 81 15.93 20.34 -1.26
N THR A 82 15.38 21.52 -1.56
CA THR A 82 15.52 22.17 -2.86
C THR A 82 16.97 22.59 -3.10
N LEU A 83 17.63 23.16 -2.08
CA LEU A 83 19.05 23.53 -2.15
C LEU A 83 19.95 22.29 -2.25
N LEU A 84 19.67 21.23 -1.48
CA LEU A 84 20.39 19.96 -1.56
C LEU A 84 20.25 19.29 -2.95
N ASN A 85 19.10 19.42 -3.60
CA ASN A 85 18.87 18.92 -4.97
C ASN A 85 19.54 19.78 -6.06
N ALA A 86 19.73 21.09 -5.81
CA ALA A 86 20.50 21.97 -6.70
C ALA A 86 21.99 21.59 -6.66
N LEU A 87 22.56 21.51 -5.45
CA LEU A 87 23.97 21.18 -5.21
C LEU A 87 24.34 19.74 -5.62
N SER A 88 23.36 18.86 -5.85
CA SER A 88 23.57 17.50 -6.36
C SER A 88 23.13 17.31 -7.82
N GLY A 89 22.75 18.39 -8.51
CA GLY A 89 22.41 18.38 -9.94
C GLY A 89 21.16 17.58 -10.34
N ARG A 90 20.29 17.21 -9.39
CA ARG A 90 19.20 16.25 -9.63
C ARG A 90 17.99 16.84 -10.41
N PHE A 91 17.95 18.16 -10.61
CA PHE A 91 16.83 18.83 -11.27
C PHE A 91 16.70 18.59 -12.79
N GLN A 92 17.69 17.99 -13.46
CA GLN A 92 17.70 17.76 -14.91
C GLN A 92 16.50 16.97 -15.50
N ASN A 93 15.66 16.34 -14.66
CA ASN A 93 14.48 15.56 -15.06
C ASN A 93 13.18 16.02 -14.36
N GLN A 94 13.11 17.24 -13.83
CA GLN A 94 11.90 17.79 -13.18
C GLN A 94 11.47 19.12 -13.82
N ASN A 95 10.19 19.49 -13.67
CA ASN A 95 9.65 20.76 -14.20
C ASN A 95 10.06 21.97 -13.32
N GLN A 96 11.37 22.12 -13.09
CA GLN A 96 11.97 23.16 -12.27
C GLN A 96 13.22 23.68 -12.97
N THR A 97 13.30 25.00 -13.16
CA THR A 97 14.47 25.66 -13.75
C THR A 97 15.41 26.13 -12.65
N VAL A 98 16.71 25.88 -12.84
CA VAL A 98 17.79 26.36 -11.98
C VAL A 98 18.54 27.46 -12.73
N SER A 99 18.78 28.57 -12.04
CA SER A 99 19.56 29.72 -12.48
C SER A 99 20.63 30.06 -11.43
N GLY A 100 21.66 30.80 -11.81
CA GLY A 100 22.89 30.98 -11.00
C GLY A 100 23.99 29.97 -11.38
N GLU A 101 25.12 30.02 -10.68
CA GLU A 101 26.31 29.23 -10.95
C GLU A 101 26.67 28.33 -9.75
N ILE A 102 27.16 27.11 -10.00
CA ILE A 102 27.63 26.19 -8.96
C ILE A 102 28.96 25.59 -9.39
N THR A 103 30.02 25.82 -8.61
CA THR A 103 31.38 25.33 -8.85
C THR A 103 31.79 24.29 -7.81
N TYR A 104 32.61 23.33 -8.23
CA TYR A 104 33.17 22.26 -7.40
C TYR A 104 34.70 22.29 -7.57
N ASN A 105 35.44 22.73 -6.56
CA ASN A 105 36.85 23.12 -6.66
C ASN A 105 37.14 24.05 -7.86
N GLY A 106 36.23 24.99 -8.16
CA GLY A 106 36.35 25.92 -9.30
C GLY A 106 35.93 25.36 -10.67
N TYR A 107 35.34 24.15 -10.73
CA TYR A 107 34.80 23.58 -11.97
C TYR A 107 33.27 23.51 -11.94
N ASN A 108 32.61 23.98 -13.00
CA ASN A 108 31.14 23.98 -13.13
C ASN A 108 30.54 22.60 -13.51
N ASP A 109 31.36 21.55 -13.48
CA ASP A 109 31.03 20.21 -13.94
C ASP A 109 31.12 19.21 -12.78
N LEU A 110 29.96 18.92 -12.19
CA LEU A 110 29.81 17.94 -11.11
C LEU A 110 30.28 16.54 -11.51
N SER A 111 30.25 16.17 -12.80
CA SER A 111 30.59 14.82 -13.26
C SER A 111 32.07 14.44 -13.09
N ARG A 112 32.93 15.45 -12.85
CA ARG A 112 34.34 15.27 -12.48
C ARG A 112 34.53 14.65 -11.10
N PHE A 113 33.56 14.83 -10.20
CA PHE A 113 33.61 14.35 -8.84
C PHE A 113 32.61 13.22 -8.64
N ARG A 114 33.01 12.17 -7.90
CA ARG A 114 32.07 11.10 -7.55
C ARG A 114 31.20 11.58 -6.40
N THR A 115 29.89 11.61 -6.60
CA THR A 115 28.92 12.07 -5.60
C THR A 115 27.96 10.96 -5.17
N ALA A 116 27.55 11.00 -3.92
CA ALA A 116 26.57 10.11 -3.30
C ALA A 116 25.38 10.93 -2.76
N TYR A 117 24.16 10.41 -2.87
CA TYR A 117 22.96 11.05 -2.32
C TYR A 117 22.13 10.02 -1.54
N VAL A 118 21.85 10.30 -0.26
CA VAL A 118 20.96 9.53 0.60
C VAL A 118 19.62 10.26 0.70
N ILE A 119 18.53 9.55 0.36
CA ILE A 119 17.16 10.06 0.45
C ILE A 119 16.56 9.82 1.84
N GLN A 120 15.49 10.56 2.15
CA GLN A 120 14.81 10.50 3.45
C GLN A 120 14.21 9.12 3.79
N GLU A 121 13.71 8.37 2.80
CA GLU A 121 13.13 7.02 2.97
C GLU A 121 14.12 5.88 2.65
N ASP A 122 14.31 4.94 3.57
CA ASP A 122 15.20 3.78 3.38
C ASP A 122 14.52 2.65 2.57
N VAL A 123 14.54 2.79 1.23
CA VAL A 123 14.00 1.83 0.25
C VAL A 123 14.90 0.58 0.15
N LEU A 124 14.76 -0.33 1.11
CA LEU A 124 15.60 -1.52 1.26
C LEU A 124 14.82 -2.85 1.15
N PRO A 125 15.42 -3.92 0.59
CA PRO A 125 14.78 -5.23 0.43
C PRO A 125 14.74 -6.02 1.76
N ALA A 126 13.65 -5.86 2.51
CA ALA A 126 13.41 -6.39 3.86
C ALA A 126 13.78 -7.87 4.12
N THR A 127 13.67 -8.77 3.14
CA THR A 127 13.96 -10.21 3.31
C THR A 127 15.44 -10.59 3.19
N LEU A 128 16.29 -9.64 2.79
CA LEU A 128 17.74 -9.82 2.67
C LEU A 128 18.46 -9.41 3.97
N THR A 129 19.66 -9.93 4.17
CA THR A 129 20.55 -9.46 5.23
C THR A 129 21.29 -8.18 4.83
N VAL A 130 21.90 -7.51 5.81
CA VAL A 130 22.79 -6.36 5.56
C VAL A 130 23.92 -6.74 4.60
N ARG A 131 24.68 -7.81 4.90
CA ARG A 131 25.77 -8.34 4.06
C ARG A 131 25.33 -8.64 2.64
N GLU A 132 24.22 -9.35 2.47
CA GLU A 132 23.67 -9.66 1.15
C GLU A 132 23.32 -8.39 0.38
N THR A 133 22.65 -7.43 1.04
CA THR A 133 22.21 -6.18 0.40
C THR A 133 23.40 -5.34 -0.07
N LEU A 134 24.47 -5.26 0.74
CA LEU A 134 25.71 -4.57 0.36
C LEU A 134 26.45 -5.30 -0.77
N GLN A 135 26.52 -6.64 -0.75
CA GLN A 135 27.09 -7.43 -1.85
C GLN A 135 26.32 -7.26 -3.15
N TYR A 136 24.98 -7.30 -3.12
CA TYR A 136 24.13 -7.06 -4.30
C TYR A 136 24.28 -5.63 -4.83
N ALA A 137 24.36 -4.62 -3.97
CA ALA A 137 24.62 -3.24 -4.38
C ALA A 137 26.01 -3.09 -5.01
N ALA A 138 27.04 -3.73 -4.44
CA ALA A 138 28.41 -3.70 -4.95
C ALA A 138 28.53 -4.35 -6.33
N ASP A 139 27.88 -5.51 -6.53
CA ASP A 139 27.81 -6.24 -7.80
C ASP A 139 27.09 -5.48 -8.93
N LEU A 140 26.16 -4.57 -8.59
CA LEU A 140 25.44 -3.73 -9.56
C LEU A 140 26.18 -2.43 -9.91
N ARG A 141 27.05 -1.94 -9.00
CA ARG A 141 27.73 -0.64 -9.09
C ARG A 141 29.10 -0.69 -9.78
N SER A 142 29.87 -1.78 -9.69
CA SER A 142 31.24 -1.87 -10.24
C SER A 142 31.63 -3.25 -10.79
N ASN A 143 32.53 -3.29 -11.79
CA ASN A 143 33.27 -4.52 -12.16
C ASN A 143 34.48 -4.72 -11.24
N TRP A 144 34.30 -5.52 -10.19
CA TRP A 144 35.37 -5.96 -9.31
C TRP A 144 36.30 -6.94 -10.01
N LYS A 145 37.63 -6.80 -9.86
CA LYS A 145 38.62 -7.70 -10.51
C LYS A 145 38.58 -9.13 -9.94
N SER A 146 38.07 -9.29 -8.72
CA SER A 146 37.82 -10.57 -8.06
C SER A 146 36.72 -10.40 -7.01
N GLY A 147 35.93 -11.45 -6.77
CA GLY A 147 34.92 -11.45 -5.69
C GLY A 147 35.53 -11.14 -4.32
N ARG A 148 36.77 -11.60 -4.06
CA ARG A 148 37.50 -11.27 -2.82
C ARG A 148 37.72 -9.77 -2.63
N GLN A 149 37.94 -9.02 -3.71
CA GLN A 149 38.12 -7.56 -3.65
C GLN A 149 36.80 -6.85 -3.27
N ARG A 150 35.68 -7.31 -3.82
CA ARG A 150 34.34 -6.84 -3.46
C ARG A 150 34.04 -7.13 -2.00
N ASP A 151 34.27 -8.37 -1.57
CA ASP A 151 33.94 -8.80 -0.21
C ASP A 151 34.80 -8.05 0.82
N GLN A 152 36.10 -7.86 0.55
CA GLN A 152 36.97 -6.99 1.35
C GLN A 152 36.46 -5.53 1.43
N ALA A 153 35.95 -4.96 0.34
CA ALA A 153 35.38 -3.61 0.34
C ALA A 153 34.04 -3.51 1.10
N VAL A 154 33.21 -4.56 1.03
CA VAL A 154 31.98 -4.67 1.85
C VAL A 154 32.36 -4.82 3.33
N ASP A 155 33.33 -5.66 3.68
CA ASP A 155 33.82 -5.82 5.05
C ASP A 155 34.52 -4.56 5.58
N GLU A 156 35.14 -3.74 4.72
CA GLU A 156 35.63 -2.40 5.11
C GLU A 156 34.47 -1.44 5.41
N LEU A 157 33.46 -1.36 4.56
CA LEU A 157 32.29 -0.49 4.78
C LEU A 157 31.48 -0.92 6.02
N VAL A 158 31.28 -2.21 6.24
CA VAL A 158 30.63 -2.76 7.44
C VAL A 158 31.34 -2.30 8.71
N ARG A 159 32.69 -2.39 8.75
CA ARG A 159 33.49 -1.88 9.88
C ARG A 159 33.43 -0.36 10.02
N ARG A 160 33.61 0.38 8.92
CA ARG A 160 33.65 1.86 8.91
C ARG A 160 32.32 2.52 9.29
N LEU A 161 31.22 1.77 9.27
CA LEU A 161 29.86 2.25 9.54
C LEU A 161 29.22 1.55 10.75
N GLY A 162 29.99 0.80 11.54
CA GLY A 162 29.50 0.15 12.77
C GLY A 162 28.35 -0.84 12.52
N LEU A 163 28.45 -1.64 11.46
CA LEU A 163 27.42 -2.61 11.05
C LEU A 163 27.79 -4.07 11.39
N GLU A 164 28.91 -4.31 12.09
CA GLU A 164 29.44 -5.66 12.36
C GLU A 164 28.41 -6.57 13.07
N THR A 165 27.71 -6.05 14.08
CA THR A 165 26.67 -6.77 14.84
C THR A 165 25.49 -7.20 13.98
N CYS A 166 24.97 -6.31 13.14
CA CYS A 166 23.80 -6.55 12.29
C CYS A 166 24.12 -7.17 10.91
N THR A 167 25.39 -7.52 10.66
CA THR A 167 25.89 -7.90 9.32
C THR A 167 25.08 -9.01 8.66
N ASP A 168 24.71 -10.05 9.40
CA ASP A 168 23.92 -11.17 8.89
C ASP A 168 22.45 -11.15 9.37
N THR A 169 22.01 -10.03 9.97
CA THR A 169 20.63 -9.76 10.35
C THR A 169 19.80 -9.30 9.14
N ARG A 170 18.52 -9.69 9.08
CA ARG A 170 17.59 -9.29 8.01
C ARG A 170 17.11 -7.86 8.20
N ILE A 171 16.88 -7.15 7.09
CA ILE A 171 16.49 -5.73 7.11
C ILE A 171 15.09 -5.50 7.72
N GLY A 172 14.13 -6.40 7.48
CA GLY A 172 12.79 -6.37 8.08
C GLY A 172 11.78 -5.40 7.43
N HIS A 173 10.49 -5.70 7.59
CA HIS A 173 9.37 -4.91 7.03
C HIS A 173 8.85 -3.83 8.02
N GLY A 174 9.74 -3.25 8.83
CA GLY A 174 9.43 -2.17 9.79
C GLY A 174 8.48 -2.50 10.95
N SER A 175 7.81 -3.66 10.92
CA SER A 175 6.72 -4.05 11.82
C SER A 175 6.92 -5.46 12.41
N GLY A 176 8.18 -5.82 12.67
CA GLY A 176 8.59 -7.13 13.18
C GLY A 176 10.12 -7.27 13.14
N HIS A 177 10.65 -8.45 13.54
CA HIS A 177 12.09 -8.69 13.66
C HIS A 177 12.90 -8.29 12.40
N GLY A 178 13.93 -7.48 12.61
CA GLY A 178 14.87 -7.04 11.59
C GLY A 178 15.87 -6.01 12.16
N CYS A 179 16.62 -5.35 11.28
CA CYS A 179 17.52 -4.25 11.63
C CYS A 179 16.75 -3.03 12.19
N SER A 180 17.35 -2.36 13.16
CA SER A 180 16.86 -1.08 13.69
C SER A 180 16.82 0.02 12.61
N GLY A 181 16.06 1.10 12.86
CA GLY A 181 16.04 2.26 11.96
C GLY A 181 17.43 2.84 11.72
N GLY A 182 18.28 2.88 12.75
CA GLY A 182 19.66 3.33 12.66
C GLY A 182 20.53 2.48 11.76
N GLU A 183 20.50 1.17 11.95
CA GLU A 183 21.25 0.23 11.12
C GLU A 183 20.75 0.29 9.66
N ARG A 184 19.43 0.37 9.44
CA ARG A 184 18.85 0.58 8.10
C ARG A 184 19.37 1.87 7.45
N ARG A 185 19.38 3.00 8.17
CA ARG A 185 19.94 4.27 7.68
C ARG A 185 21.43 4.16 7.38
N ARG A 186 22.22 3.51 8.25
CA ARG A 186 23.65 3.25 8.04
C ARG A 186 23.89 2.32 6.85
N VAL A 187 22.99 1.38 6.56
CA VAL A 187 23.00 0.54 5.34
C VAL A 187 22.67 1.34 4.08
N SER A 188 21.70 2.25 4.12
CA SER A 188 21.44 3.18 3.01
C SER A 188 22.67 4.05 2.70
N ILE A 189 23.36 4.56 3.73
CA ILE A 189 24.63 5.28 3.58
C ILE A 189 25.72 4.35 2.98
N ALA A 190 25.86 3.13 3.50
CA ALA A 190 26.82 2.13 3.02
C ALA A 190 26.64 1.81 1.53
N ILE A 191 25.40 1.64 1.07
CA ILE A 191 25.05 1.42 -0.34
C ILE A 191 25.60 2.57 -1.20
N GLN A 192 25.47 3.82 -0.75
CA GLN A 192 25.97 4.98 -1.51
C GLN A 192 27.49 5.08 -1.54
N LEU A 193 28.17 4.73 -0.45
CA LEU A 193 29.63 4.80 -0.37
C LEU A 193 30.37 3.77 -1.24
N LEU A 194 29.70 2.70 -1.70
CA LEU A 194 30.26 1.73 -2.66
C LEU A 194 30.74 2.32 -4.00
N ILE A 195 30.33 3.55 -4.35
CA ILE A 195 30.80 4.25 -5.55
C ILE A 195 32.21 4.87 -5.34
N GLY A 196 32.64 5.03 -4.09
CA GLY A 196 33.84 5.80 -3.72
C GLY A 196 33.62 7.28 -3.96
N ALA A 197 32.57 7.85 -3.37
CA ALA A 197 32.22 9.27 -3.51
C ALA A 197 33.16 10.18 -2.69
N SER A 198 33.50 11.35 -3.23
CA SER A 198 34.20 12.44 -2.52
C SER A 198 33.25 13.50 -1.95
N VAL A 199 31.97 13.47 -2.36
CA VAL A 199 30.90 14.32 -1.81
C VAL A 199 29.70 13.44 -1.46
N LEU A 200 29.16 13.61 -0.25
CA LEU A 200 27.98 12.91 0.25
C LEU A 200 26.89 13.92 0.64
N PHE A 201 25.76 13.86 -0.04
CA PHE A 201 24.54 14.58 0.30
C PHE A 201 23.60 13.65 1.07
N CYS A 202 23.05 14.11 2.20
CA CYS A 202 22.04 13.37 2.97
C CYS A 202 20.82 14.28 3.23
N ASP A 203 19.65 13.90 2.73
CA ASP A 203 18.41 14.63 3.04
C ASP A 203 17.76 14.05 4.31
N GLU A 204 17.74 14.85 5.38
CA GLU A 204 17.23 14.54 6.71
C GLU A 204 17.61 13.13 7.25
N PRO A 205 18.91 12.77 7.33
CA PRO A 205 19.34 11.42 7.71
C PRO A 205 18.95 11.00 9.13
N THR A 206 18.57 11.94 10.00
CA THR A 206 18.13 11.69 11.38
C THR A 206 16.60 11.62 11.52
N THR A 207 15.82 11.90 10.47
CA THR A 207 14.36 11.82 10.55
C THR A 207 13.94 10.35 10.66
N GLY A 208 13.05 10.07 11.63
CA GLY A 208 12.64 8.71 12.02
C GLY A 208 13.63 8.00 12.95
N LEU A 209 14.63 8.71 13.50
CA LEU A 209 15.61 8.16 14.45
C LEU A 209 15.55 8.85 15.81
N ASP A 210 15.76 8.04 16.83
CA ASP A 210 16.01 8.35 18.23
C ASP A 210 17.35 9.07 18.48
N ALA A 211 17.49 9.69 19.65
CA ALA A 211 18.54 10.69 19.90
C ALA A 211 19.98 10.16 19.80
N THR A 212 20.31 9.01 20.40
CA THR A 212 21.68 8.46 20.30
C THR A 212 21.89 7.73 18.98
N THR A 213 20.88 7.10 18.37
CA THR A 213 21.04 6.51 17.04
C THR A 213 21.23 7.57 15.95
N ALA A 214 20.51 8.69 16.04
CA ALA A 214 20.78 9.89 15.24
C ALA A 214 22.20 10.39 15.47
N TRP A 215 22.66 10.46 16.73
CA TRP A 215 24.04 10.81 17.06
C TRP A 215 25.07 9.82 16.47
N GLN A 216 24.85 8.51 16.54
CA GLN A 216 25.70 7.48 15.90
C GLN A 216 25.76 7.66 14.38
N VAL A 217 24.63 7.98 13.73
CA VAL A 217 24.57 8.28 12.29
C VAL A 217 25.38 9.54 11.97
N ILE A 218 25.21 10.64 12.71
CA ILE A 218 25.98 11.86 12.48
C ILE A 218 27.47 11.69 12.84
N GLN A 219 27.81 10.92 13.88
CA GLN A 219 29.21 10.60 14.21
C GLN A 219 29.85 9.75 13.12
N THR A 220 29.10 8.82 12.51
CA THR A 220 29.53 8.07 11.32
C THR A 220 29.81 9.04 10.16
N LEU A 221 28.90 9.99 9.90
CA LEU A 221 29.12 11.05 8.91
C LEU A 221 30.29 11.99 9.24
N LYS A 222 30.57 12.25 10.52
CA LYS A 222 31.72 13.04 10.99
C LYS A 222 33.05 12.32 10.81
N ASN A 223 33.10 11.02 11.14
CA ASN A 223 34.27 10.16 10.91
C ASN A 223 34.57 10.03 9.41
N LEU A 224 33.52 9.97 8.59
CA LEU A 224 33.61 10.04 7.13
C LEU A 224 34.15 11.40 6.65
N ALA A 225 33.65 12.52 7.17
CA ALA A 225 34.18 13.85 6.83
C ALA A 225 35.67 13.98 7.21
N ALA A 226 36.05 13.54 8.42
CA ALA A 226 37.43 13.51 8.90
C ALA A 226 38.39 12.63 8.08
N SER A 227 37.89 11.77 7.18
CA SER A 227 38.69 11.04 6.20
C SER A 227 38.95 11.82 4.88
N GLY A 228 38.43 13.05 4.77
CA GLY A 228 38.60 13.97 3.66
C GLY A 228 37.36 14.17 2.77
N MET A 229 36.25 13.47 3.04
CA MET A 229 35.03 13.56 2.23
C MET A 229 34.24 14.82 2.59
N THR A 230 33.70 15.54 1.60
CA THR A 230 32.76 16.65 1.87
C THR A 230 31.38 16.07 2.19
N VAL A 231 30.81 16.38 3.35
CA VAL A 231 29.51 15.85 3.76
C VAL A 231 28.53 16.99 4.02
N ILE A 232 27.38 16.95 3.35
CA ILE A 232 26.33 17.97 3.44
C ILE A 232 25.04 17.28 3.89
N ILE A 233 24.46 17.76 4.97
CA ILE A 233 23.18 17.26 5.49
C ILE A 233 22.14 18.37 5.53
N SER A 234 20.87 18.04 5.30
CA SER A 234 19.74 18.83 5.81
C SER A 234 19.28 18.23 7.15
N ILE A 235 18.84 19.06 8.10
CA ILE A 235 18.31 18.59 9.40
C ILE A 235 17.28 19.58 9.96
N HIS A 236 16.25 19.09 10.67
CA HIS A 236 15.14 19.94 11.15
C HIS A 236 15.50 20.69 12.44
N ALA A 237 15.88 20.00 13.52
CA ALA A 237 16.76 20.54 14.56
C ALA A 237 17.66 19.42 15.14
N PRO A 238 18.96 19.71 15.36
CA PRO A 238 19.89 18.80 16.02
C PRO A 238 19.80 18.91 17.55
N THR A 239 20.10 17.82 18.25
CA THR A 239 20.46 17.87 19.69
C THR A 239 21.76 18.66 19.86
N SER A 240 22.07 19.11 21.09
CA SER A 240 23.35 19.74 21.41
C SER A 240 24.57 18.87 21.04
N SER A 241 24.51 17.57 21.37
CA SER A 241 25.55 16.59 21.03
C SER A 241 25.74 16.37 19.52
N VAL A 242 24.72 16.64 18.71
CA VAL A 242 24.79 16.61 17.24
C VAL A 242 25.26 17.95 16.67
N TRP A 243 24.79 19.08 17.22
CA TRP A 243 25.25 20.43 16.88
C TRP A 243 26.76 20.55 17.02
N ASP A 244 27.33 19.98 18.10
CA ASP A 244 28.76 20.06 18.35
C ASP A 244 29.64 19.30 17.34
N MET A 245 29.08 18.38 16.56
CA MET A 245 29.80 17.68 15.50
C MET A 245 29.92 18.48 14.20
N PHE A 246 29.17 19.56 13.98
CA PHE A 246 29.23 20.32 12.73
C PHE A 246 30.48 21.20 12.63
N ASP A 247 31.02 21.34 11.41
CA ASP A 247 32.16 22.22 11.10
C ASP A 247 31.75 23.52 10.38
N HIS A 248 30.52 23.55 9.87
CA HIS A 248 29.97 24.62 9.04
C HIS A 248 28.43 24.59 9.07
N ILE A 249 27.80 25.77 9.10
CA ILE A 249 26.35 25.96 9.24
C ILE A 249 25.85 26.88 8.13
N ILE A 250 24.77 26.46 7.47
CA ILE A 250 23.99 27.29 6.53
C ILE A 250 22.58 27.45 7.12
N LEU A 251 22.17 28.69 7.39
CA LEU A 251 20.81 29.01 7.87
C LEU A 251 19.94 29.48 6.70
N LEU A 252 18.87 28.73 6.40
CA LEU A 252 17.98 28.98 5.27
C LEU A 252 16.56 29.35 5.73
N VAL A 253 16.08 30.54 5.36
CA VAL A 253 14.78 31.11 5.74
C VAL A 253 14.02 31.52 4.48
N SER A 254 12.84 30.94 4.24
CA SER A 254 11.98 31.26 3.09
C SER A 254 12.73 31.40 1.75
N GLY A 255 13.60 30.43 1.44
CA GLY A 255 14.41 30.40 0.22
C GLY A 255 15.63 31.32 0.17
N HIS A 256 15.93 32.06 1.24
CA HIS A 256 17.08 32.97 1.36
C HIS A 256 18.09 32.43 2.39
N VAL A 257 19.39 32.66 2.17
CA VAL A 257 20.43 32.36 3.16
C VAL A 257 20.61 33.54 4.11
N LEU A 258 20.53 33.26 5.42
CA LEU A 258 20.69 34.23 6.50
C LEU A 258 22.12 34.26 7.04
N TYR A 259 22.73 33.08 7.15
CA TYR A 259 24.08 32.85 7.65
C TYR A 259 24.74 31.71 6.88
N ASP A 260 26.03 31.87 6.61
CA ASP A 260 26.91 30.89 5.99
C ASP A 260 28.28 31.02 6.66
N GLY A 261 28.75 29.98 7.36
CA GLY A 261 30.00 30.08 8.14
C GLY A 261 30.26 28.96 9.16
N PRO A 262 31.39 29.02 9.89
CA PRO A 262 31.78 28.05 10.92
C PRO A 262 30.86 28.13 12.16
N LYS A 263 30.56 27.00 12.82
CA LYS A 263 29.61 26.98 13.95
C LYS A 263 30.02 27.90 15.12
N GLU A 264 31.32 28.13 15.28
CA GLU A 264 31.91 28.93 16.36
C GLU A 264 31.55 30.42 16.27
N ALA A 265 31.30 30.94 15.06
CA ALA A 265 30.95 32.35 14.85
C ALA A 265 29.43 32.61 14.90
N VAL A 266 28.62 31.58 15.15
CA VAL A 266 27.15 31.70 15.20
C VAL A 266 26.66 32.49 16.44
N PRO A 267 27.19 32.30 17.67
CA PRO A 267 26.79 33.12 18.82
C PRO A 267 27.11 34.61 18.60
N ASP A 268 28.29 34.91 18.07
CA ASP A 268 28.74 36.24 17.67
C ASP A 268 27.78 36.92 16.67
N TYR A 269 27.30 36.15 15.68
CA TYR A 269 26.33 36.63 14.70
C TYR A 269 24.97 36.95 15.33
N LEU A 270 24.51 36.11 16.26
CA LEU A 270 23.24 36.28 16.96
C LEU A 270 23.26 37.49 17.91
N ASP A 271 24.33 37.66 18.70
CA ASP A 271 24.51 38.82 19.59
C ASP A 271 24.54 40.13 18.77
N ARG A 272 25.28 40.18 17.65
CA ARG A 272 25.29 41.33 16.72
C ARG A 272 23.92 41.62 16.09
N SER A 273 23.13 40.56 15.86
CA SER A 273 21.76 40.66 15.33
C SER A 273 20.71 41.05 16.39
N GLY A 274 21.12 41.23 17.66
CA GLY A 274 20.23 41.58 18.77
C GLY A 274 19.53 40.38 19.44
N PHE A 275 19.94 39.15 19.11
CA PHE A 275 19.36 37.91 19.63
C PHE A 275 20.33 37.24 20.62
N ARG A 276 20.46 37.77 21.84
CA ARG A 276 21.35 37.18 22.84
C ARG A 276 20.97 35.74 23.18
N LEU A 277 21.91 34.82 23.00
CA LEU A 277 21.77 33.41 23.36
C LEU A 277 21.72 33.25 24.90
N PRO A 278 20.68 32.64 25.48
CA PRO A 278 20.63 32.35 26.92
C PRO A 278 21.63 31.25 27.30
N ALA A 279 22.15 31.32 28.53
CA ALA A 279 23.00 30.26 29.07
C ALA A 279 22.26 28.91 29.10
N PHE A 280 22.98 27.83 28.82
CA PHE A 280 22.50 26.43 28.80
C PHE A 280 21.41 26.09 27.76
N VAL A 281 21.11 26.98 26.80
CA VAL A 281 20.20 26.68 25.68
C VAL A 281 20.98 26.20 24.46
N ASN A 282 20.48 25.16 23.79
CA ASN A 282 21.04 24.63 22.54
C ASN A 282 21.02 25.74 21.44
N PRO A 283 22.17 26.13 20.84
CA PRO A 283 22.22 27.20 19.85
C PRO A 283 21.32 26.94 18.65
N ALA A 284 21.31 25.71 18.11
CA ALA A 284 20.49 25.34 16.95
C ALA A 284 18.99 25.55 17.23
N GLU A 285 18.58 25.15 18.42
CA GLU A 285 17.20 25.23 18.89
C GLU A 285 16.75 26.69 19.08
N PHE A 286 17.61 27.53 19.67
CA PHE A 286 17.37 28.98 19.80
C PHE A 286 17.29 29.66 18.42
N ILE A 287 18.16 29.30 17.49
CA ILE A 287 18.15 29.82 16.11
C ILE A 287 16.84 29.48 15.40
N ILE A 288 16.42 28.22 15.44
CA ILE A 288 15.18 27.76 14.77
C ILE A 288 13.95 28.44 15.39
N ASP A 289 13.91 28.60 16.71
CA ASP A 289 12.87 29.36 17.42
C ASP A 289 12.79 30.82 16.94
N LYS A 290 13.90 31.58 16.91
CA LYS A 290 13.88 32.97 16.43
C LYS A 290 13.62 33.11 14.93
N ILE A 291 13.96 32.11 14.12
CA ILE A 291 13.64 32.08 12.70
C ILE A 291 12.16 31.76 12.45
N THR A 292 11.57 30.82 13.18
CA THR A 292 10.18 30.37 12.95
C THR A 292 9.13 31.30 13.54
N ILE A 293 9.37 31.93 14.69
CA ILE A 293 8.45 32.93 15.27
C ILE A 293 8.12 34.04 14.25
N ASN A 294 9.14 34.53 13.53
CA ASN A 294 8.98 35.62 12.56
C ASN A 294 8.27 35.22 11.25
N THR A 295 7.97 33.93 11.00
CA THR A 295 7.13 33.51 9.87
C THR A 295 5.65 33.39 10.23
N TRP A 296 5.28 33.33 11.52
CA TRP A 296 3.89 33.33 11.97
C TRP A 296 3.35 34.76 12.15
N ILE A 297 4.21 35.74 12.47
CA ILE A 297 3.84 37.15 12.64
C ILE A 297 3.93 37.91 11.30
N GLN A 298 3.13 37.52 10.30
CA GLN A 298 3.00 38.26 9.02
C GLN A 298 1.80 39.22 8.96
N ASN A 299 1.02 39.34 10.04
CA ASN A 299 -0.14 40.23 10.14
C ASN A 299 0.07 41.43 11.09
N THR A 300 1.31 41.73 11.48
CA THR A 300 1.66 42.89 12.31
C THR A 300 2.71 43.72 11.56
N PRO A 301 2.42 44.97 11.15
CA PRO A 301 3.27 45.72 10.21
C PRO A 301 4.53 46.34 10.84
N GLU A 302 4.88 45.98 12.08
CA GLU A 302 5.98 46.60 12.83
C GLU A 302 6.88 45.51 13.45
N LEU A 303 8.19 45.60 13.12
CA LEU A 303 9.31 44.74 13.55
C LEU A 303 9.48 43.38 12.81
N PRO A 304 10.73 42.87 12.62
CA PRO A 304 11.87 43.64 12.10
C PRO A 304 12.75 42.80 11.13
N PHE A 305 12.23 42.28 10.00
CA PHE A 305 13.09 41.62 8.98
C PHE A 305 14.28 42.50 8.54
N HIS A 306 14.11 43.83 8.53
CA HIS A 306 15.17 44.82 8.29
C HIS A 306 16.34 44.85 9.30
N ARG A 307 16.29 44.14 10.42
CA ARG A 307 17.42 44.06 11.39
C ARG A 307 18.37 42.89 11.14
N LEU A 308 17.93 41.88 10.41
CA LEU A 308 18.75 40.71 10.08
C LEU A 308 19.62 41.02 8.85
N VAL A 309 20.81 41.57 9.10
CA VAL A 309 21.82 41.75 8.06
C VAL A 309 22.40 40.37 7.69
N PRO A 310 22.52 40.03 6.39
CA PRO A 310 23.24 38.83 5.96
C PRO A 310 24.69 38.87 6.45
N PHE A 311 25.22 37.74 6.93
CA PHE A 311 26.56 37.70 7.52
C PHE A 311 27.67 37.92 6.46
N GLN A 312 28.10 39.17 6.28
CA GLN A 312 29.26 39.54 5.45
C GLN A 312 30.62 39.21 6.11
N GLY A 313 30.71 38.09 6.82
CA GLY A 313 31.90 37.66 7.54
C GLY A 313 32.93 36.99 6.63
N SER A 314 33.94 37.75 6.19
CA SER A 314 35.18 37.27 5.56
C SER A 314 35.12 36.47 4.25
N SER A 315 33.98 35.90 3.83
CA SER A 315 33.87 35.18 2.55
C SER A 315 34.20 36.05 1.33
N ALA A 316 34.03 37.37 1.44
CA ALA A 316 34.50 38.34 0.43
C ALA A 316 36.02 38.25 0.18
N ASN A 317 36.83 37.95 1.20
CA ASN A 317 38.29 37.80 1.09
C ASN A 317 38.71 36.34 0.78
N ALA A 318 37.80 35.38 0.93
CA ALA A 318 38.03 33.97 0.58
C ALA A 318 37.96 33.73 -0.94
N LEU A 319 37.28 34.61 -1.69
CA LEU A 319 37.22 34.58 -3.15
C LEU A 319 38.61 34.72 -3.79
N ASP A 320 39.50 35.53 -3.21
CA ASP A 320 40.84 35.82 -3.75
C ASP A 320 41.92 34.78 -3.38
N THR A 321 41.62 33.78 -2.54
CA THR A 321 42.63 32.90 -1.93
C THR A 321 42.51 31.41 -2.26
N VAL A 322 41.59 31.02 -3.15
CA VAL A 322 41.57 29.65 -3.72
C VAL A 322 42.67 29.51 -4.78
N ALA A 323 43.89 29.21 -4.34
CA ALA A 323 44.97 28.83 -5.24
C ALA A 323 44.58 27.57 -6.03
N LEU A 324 44.38 27.71 -7.34
CA LEU A 324 44.14 26.60 -8.26
C LEU A 324 45.25 25.54 -8.09
N PRO A 325 44.92 24.25 -7.89
CA PRO A 325 45.92 23.19 -7.82
C PRO A 325 46.81 23.21 -9.07
N ALA A 326 48.13 23.32 -8.86
CA ALA A 326 49.11 23.44 -9.94
C ALA A 326 49.20 22.21 -10.86
N GLN A 327 48.48 21.15 -10.52
CA GLN A 327 48.18 20.01 -11.39
C GLN A 327 46.66 19.88 -11.46
N LEU A 328 46.12 19.86 -12.69
CA LEU A 328 44.75 19.42 -12.94
C LEU A 328 44.57 18.02 -12.32
N PRO A 329 43.55 17.79 -11.49
CA PRO A 329 43.17 16.42 -11.14
C PRO A 329 42.84 15.68 -12.43
N GLU A 330 43.56 14.59 -12.72
CA GLU A 330 43.18 13.71 -13.83
C GLU A 330 41.73 13.29 -13.61
N SER A 331 40.89 13.45 -14.64
CA SER A 331 39.49 13.03 -14.57
C SER A 331 39.46 11.55 -14.17
N PRO A 332 38.79 11.18 -13.06
CA PRO A 332 39.05 9.93 -12.36
C PRO A 332 38.86 8.76 -13.31
N THR A 333 39.97 8.13 -13.70
CA THR A 333 39.99 7.23 -14.86
C THR A 333 38.89 6.17 -14.73
N PRO A 334 38.17 5.82 -15.83
CA PRO A 334 37.01 4.93 -15.80
C PRO A 334 37.37 3.44 -15.61
N SER A 335 38.29 3.19 -14.69
CA SER A 335 38.80 1.90 -14.20
C SER A 335 37.73 1.01 -13.57
N SER A 336 36.63 1.60 -13.11
CA SER A 336 35.38 0.89 -12.82
C SER A 336 34.51 0.85 -14.08
N THR A 337 34.80 -0.07 -14.99
CA THR A 337 33.84 -0.38 -16.07
C THR A 337 32.52 -0.83 -15.44
N LYS A 338 31.38 -0.37 -15.97
CA LYS A 338 30.07 -0.73 -15.43
C LYS A 338 29.80 -2.22 -15.67
N PRO A 339 29.21 -2.95 -14.70
CA PRO A 339 29.00 -4.38 -14.86
C PRO A 339 28.06 -4.69 -16.02
N GLY A 340 28.47 -5.66 -16.84
CA GLY A 340 27.78 -6.05 -18.06
C GLY A 340 26.39 -6.63 -17.79
N PHE A 341 25.53 -6.61 -18.82
CA PHE A 341 24.13 -7.04 -18.71
C PHE A 341 23.97 -8.41 -18.03
N TRP A 342 24.76 -9.40 -18.43
CA TRP A 342 24.74 -10.76 -17.87
C TRP A 342 25.14 -10.83 -16.39
N THR A 343 26.13 -10.05 -15.97
CA THR A 343 26.52 -9.94 -14.56
C THR A 343 25.35 -9.39 -13.74
N LYS A 344 24.80 -8.25 -14.15
CA LYS A 344 23.66 -7.64 -13.47
C LYS A 344 22.42 -8.54 -13.46
N TRP A 345 22.16 -9.27 -14.55
CA TRP A 345 21.03 -10.19 -14.64
C TRP A 345 21.19 -11.35 -13.67
N LYS A 346 22.37 -12.00 -13.63
CA LYS A 346 22.67 -13.08 -12.67
C LYS A 346 22.51 -12.62 -11.21
N VAL A 347 22.96 -11.40 -10.91
CA VAL A 347 22.90 -10.77 -9.60
C VAL A 347 21.44 -10.49 -9.20
N MET A 348 20.64 -9.86 -10.07
CA MET A 348 19.21 -9.61 -9.81
C MET A 348 18.39 -10.90 -9.73
N THR A 349 18.62 -11.87 -10.62
CA THR A 349 17.94 -13.17 -10.59
C THR A 349 18.24 -13.92 -9.29
N LYS A 350 19.51 -13.95 -8.83
CA LYS A 350 19.86 -14.53 -7.52
C LYS A 350 19.13 -13.80 -6.38
N ARG A 351 19.13 -12.45 -6.39
CA ARG A 351 18.43 -11.63 -5.38
C ARG A 351 16.95 -11.98 -5.30
N THR A 352 16.25 -11.91 -6.42
CA THR A 352 14.80 -12.15 -6.50
C THR A 352 14.44 -13.59 -6.11
N MET A 353 15.31 -14.57 -6.38
CA MET A 353 15.14 -15.96 -5.93
C MET A 353 15.21 -16.08 -4.41
N VAL A 354 16.21 -15.44 -3.77
CA VAL A 354 16.33 -15.41 -2.30
C VAL A 354 15.14 -14.70 -1.66
N VAL A 355 14.68 -13.57 -2.24
CA VAL A 355 13.48 -12.85 -1.78
C VAL A 355 12.24 -13.75 -1.84
N CYS A 356 11.95 -14.39 -2.98
CA CYS A 356 10.75 -15.21 -3.17
C CYS A 356 10.76 -16.51 -2.32
N ILE A 357 11.93 -17.06 -2.00
CA ILE A 357 12.04 -18.25 -1.12
C ILE A 357 11.87 -17.86 0.35
N ARG A 358 12.35 -16.68 0.76
CA ARG A 358 12.25 -16.22 2.16
C ARG A 358 10.89 -15.65 2.51
N ASP A 359 10.27 -14.89 1.61
CA ASP A 359 8.85 -14.59 1.70
C ASP A 359 8.03 -15.64 0.96
N ILE A 360 8.01 -16.84 1.55
CA ILE A 360 7.16 -17.92 1.06
C ILE A 360 5.68 -17.70 1.42
N SER A 361 5.30 -16.59 2.06
CA SER A 361 3.90 -16.34 2.40
C SER A 361 3.08 -16.14 1.12
N PRO A 362 3.35 -15.14 0.25
CA PRO A 362 2.90 -15.12 -1.14
C PRO A 362 3.42 -16.27 -2.02
N LEU A 363 3.93 -17.38 -1.44
CA LEU A 363 4.42 -18.62 -2.09
C LEU A 363 4.06 -19.96 -1.37
N ILE A 364 3.02 -20.01 -0.50
CA ILE A 364 2.41 -21.26 0.05
C ILE A 364 1.07 -21.71 -0.58
N GLY A 365 0.03 -20.86 -0.59
CA GLY A 365 -1.39 -21.25 -0.39
C GLY A 365 -2.62 -20.52 -1.05
N ILE A 366 -2.58 -19.48 -1.90
CA ILE A 366 -3.55 -19.35 -3.04
C ILE A 366 -3.32 -20.50 -4.04
N ALA A 367 -2.25 -21.28 -3.84
CA ALA A 367 -2.27 -22.70 -4.18
C ALA A 367 -3.60 -23.33 -3.77
N CYS A 368 -4.03 -23.15 -2.52
CA CYS A 368 -5.34 -23.55 -2.06
C CYS A 368 -6.49 -22.79 -2.76
N THR A 369 -6.34 -21.52 -3.17
CA THR A 369 -7.36 -20.83 -3.98
C THR A 369 -7.58 -21.47 -5.34
N ILE A 370 -6.53 -21.91 -6.06
CA ILE A 370 -6.69 -22.35 -7.47
C ILE A 370 -6.62 -23.87 -7.61
N ALA A 371 -6.04 -24.58 -6.65
CA ALA A 371 -6.43 -25.96 -6.35
C ALA A 371 -7.90 -26.01 -5.90
N GLY A 372 -8.36 -25.02 -5.13
CA GLY A 372 -9.76 -24.86 -4.75
C GLY A 372 -10.66 -24.53 -5.95
N LEU A 373 -10.24 -23.62 -6.83
CA LEU A 373 -10.94 -23.30 -8.08
C LEU A 373 -11.01 -24.53 -9.00
N ALA A 374 -9.89 -25.25 -9.17
CA ALA A 374 -9.84 -26.49 -9.92
C ALA A 374 -10.77 -27.57 -9.32
N ALA A 375 -10.73 -27.78 -8.00
CA ALA A 375 -11.56 -28.77 -7.33
C ALA A 375 -13.06 -28.42 -7.36
N VAL A 376 -13.42 -27.14 -7.19
CA VAL A 376 -14.84 -26.73 -7.22
C VAL A 376 -15.37 -26.73 -8.66
N LEU A 377 -14.66 -26.16 -9.64
CA LEU A 377 -15.10 -26.23 -11.04
C LEU A 377 -15.11 -27.69 -11.53
N GLY A 378 -14.13 -28.52 -11.12
CA GLY A 378 -14.10 -29.95 -11.41
C GLY A 378 -15.24 -30.75 -10.77
N TRP A 379 -15.77 -30.29 -9.63
CA TRP A 379 -16.99 -30.86 -9.03
C TRP A 379 -18.26 -30.36 -9.74
N ILE A 380 -18.31 -29.10 -10.18
CA ILE A 380 -19.44 -28.54 -10.95
C ILE A 380 -19.65 -29.30 -12.27
N PHE A 381 -18.57 -29.74 -12.90
CA PHE A 381 -18.56 -30.47 -14.18
C PHE A 381 -18.12 -31.94 -14.02
N TRP A 382 -18.41 -32.56 -12.87
CA TRP A 382 -17.98 -33.93 -12.56
C TRP A 382 -18.49 -34.96 -13.57
N HIS A 383 -17.58 -35.62 -14.30
CA HIS A 383 -17.85 -36.58 -15.38
C HIS A 383 -18.93 -36.15 -16.37
N LEU A 384 -18.53 -35.35 -17.36
CA LEU A 384 -19.42 -34.84 -18.41
C LEU A 384 -19.92 -35.97 -19.34
N ASP A 385 -21.21 -35.96 -19.67
CA ASP A 385 -21.83 -36.90 -20.60
C ASP A 385 -21.58 -36.52 -22.07
N GLY A 386 -22.10 -37.33 -23.00
CA GLY A 386 -22.00 -37.10 -24.44
C GLY A 386 -23.29 -36.60 -25.11
N SER A 387 -24.34 -36.24 -24.36
CA SER A 387 -25.54 -35.64 -24.96
C SER A 387 -25.28 -34.21 -25.49
N LEU A 388 -26.25 -33.62 -26.19
CA LEU A 388 -26.22 -32.20 -26.56
C LEU A 388 -26.04 -31.26 -25.34
N ALA A 389 -26.55 -31.63 -24.17
CA ALA A 389 -26.32 -30.87 -22.92
C ALA A 389 -24.91 -31.09 -22.37
N GLY A 390 -24.38 -32.32 -22.50
CA GLY A 390 -23.00 -32.67 -22.18
C GLY A 390 -21.99 -31.92 -23.07
N ILE A 391 -22.22 -31.82 -24.38
CA ILE A 391 -21.41 -31.05 -25.33
C ILE A 391 -21.36 -29.57 -24.94
N ARG A 392 -22.52 -28.95 -24.63
CA ARG A 392 -22.58 -27.55 -24.15
C ARG A 392 -21.84 -27.37 -22.82
N SER A 393 -21.96 -28.33 -21.90
CA SER A 393 -21.25 -28.32 -20.62
C SER A 393 -19.72 -28.47 -20.81
N ARG A 394 -19.27 -29.30 -21.78
CA ARG A 394 -17.88 -29.40 -22.22
C ARG A 394 -17.37 -28.07 -22.79
N GLN A 395 -18.18 -27.34 -23.58
CA GLN A 395 -17.80 -26.00 -24.05
C GLN A 395 -17.64 -25.00 -22.88
N GLY A 396 -18.61 -24.96 -21.95
CA GLY A 396 -18.56 -24.08 -20.76
C GLY A 396 -17.34 -24.35 -19.88
N SER A 397 -17.04 -25.62 -19.60
CA SER A 397 -15.88 -25.99 -18.79
C SER A 397 -14.52 -25.66 -19.46
N LEU A 398 -14.43 -25.71 -20.78
CA LEU A 398 -13.22 -25.26 -21.50
C LEU A 398 -13.10 -23.73 -21.53
N TRP A 399 -14.22 -22.99 -21.53
CA TRP A 399 -14.20 -21.54 -21.32
C TRP A 399 -13.71 -21.19 -19.90
N ASP A 400 -14.22 -21.86 -18.86
CA ASP A 400 -13.86 -21.57 -17.47
C ASP A 400 -12.38 -21.80 -17.17
N ALA A 401 -11.81 -22.84 -17.77
CA ALA A 401 -10.38 -23.14 -17.71
C ALA A 401 -9.48 -22.04 -18.32
N THR A 402 -10.01 -21.15 -19.15
CA THR A 402 -9.26 -20.04 -19.78
C THR A 402 -9.64 -18.68 -19.21
N GLY A 403 -10.94 -18.35 -19.18
CA GLY A 403 -11.47 -17.05 -18.76
C GLY A 403 -11.30 -16.77 -17.27
N LEU A 404 -11.95 -17.54 -16.40
CA LEU A 404 -11.95 -17.34 -14.94
C LEU A 404 -10.54 -17.47 -14.36
N TYR A 405 -9.84 -18.50 -14.85
CA TYR A 405 -8.46 -18.79 -14.54
C TYR A 405 -7.52 -17.63 -14.91
N GLY A 406 -7.65 -17.10 -16.14
CA GLY A 406 -6.83 -15.98 -16.62
C GLY A 406 -7.10 -14.66 -15.88
N TYR A 407 -8.37 -14.39 -15.56
CA TYR A 407 -8.77 -13.20 -14.81
C TYR A 407 -8.12 -13.12 -13.43
N LEU A 408 -8.16 -14.23 -12.69
CA LEU A 408 -7.59 -14.32 -11.35
C LEU A 408 -6.10 -13.95 -11.34
N MET A 409 -5.37 -14.31 -12.41
CA MET A 409 -3.95 -13.98 -12.54
C MET A 409 -3.61 -12.61 -13.09
N LEU A 410 -4.47 -12.05 -13.93
CA LEU A 410 -4.38 -10.64 -14.28
C LEU A 410 -4.43 -9.78 -13.00
N ILE A 411 -5.42 -10.01 -12.13
CA ILE A 411 -5.61 -9.22 -10.90
C ILE A 411 -4.50 -9.51 -9.87
N SER A 412 -4.18 -10.78 -9.59
CA SER A 412 -3.19 -11.11 -8.55
C SER A 412 -1.76 -10.67 -8.90
N GLU A 413 -1.43 -10.46 -10.18
CA GLU A 413 -0.13 -9.91 -10.58
C GLU A 413 -0.10 -8.37 -10.54
N ILE A 414 -1.19 -7.68 -10.91
CA ILE A 414 -1.28 -6.21 -10.79
C ILE A 414 -0.97 -5.77 -9.35
N CYS A 415 -1.57 -6.43 -8.35
CA CYS A 415 -1.38 -6.09 -6.95
C CYS A 415 0.09 -6.18 -6.51
N ARG A 416 0.77 -7.30 -6.81
CA ARG A 416 2.16 -7.54 -6.38
C ARG A 416 3.18 -6.68 -7.14
N LEU A 417 2.96 -6.48 -8.44
CA LEU A 417 3.90 -5.71 -9.27
C LEU A 417 3.93 -4.21 -8.88
N LEU A 418 2.83 -3.66 -8.35
CA LEU A 418 2.78 -2.30 -7.82
C LEU A 418 3.66 -2.09 -6.57
N GLU A 419 4.04 -3.16 -5.87
CA GLU A 419 4.97 -3.11 -4.74
C GLU A 419 6.42 -3.27 -5.21
N ASP A 420 6.71 -4.31 -6.01
CA ASP A 420 8.03 -4.56 -6.61
C ASP A 420 8.57 -3.34 -7.38
N VAL A 421 7.68 -2.61 -8.07
CA VAL A 421 8.03 -1.45 -8.90
C VAL A 421 8.61 -0.28 -8.09
N LYS A 422 8.29 -0.14 -6.80
CA LYS A 422 8.82 0.95 -5.95
C LYS A 422 10.34 0.86 -5.83
N ALA A 423 10.86 -0.34 -5.54
CA ALA A 423 12.30 -0.60 -5.47
C ALA A 423 12.97 -0.45 -6.85
N PHE A 424 12.30 -0.90 -7.92
CA PHE A 424 12.82 -0.74 -9.28
C PHE A 424 12.95 0.73 -9.71
N ASP A 425 11.93 1.57 -9.48
CA ASP A 425 11.98 2.98 -9.87
C ASP A 425 13.05 3.75 -9.06
N HIS A 426 13.32 3.34 -7.81
CA HIS A 426 14.47 3.80 -7.03
C HIS A 426 15.82 3.40 -7.68
N GLU A 427 16.06 2.10 -7.91
CA GLU A 427 17.29 1.57 -8.57
C GLU A 427 17.51 2.14 -9.98
N ARG A 428 16.43 2.51 -10.67
CA ARG A 428 16.46 3.17 -11.98
C ARG A 428 16.84 4.64 -11.87
N SER A 429 16.41 5.35 -10.81
CA SER A 429 16.81 6.75 -10.57
C SER A 429 18.33 6.90 -10.41
N GLU A 430 18.97 5.87 -9.86
CA GLU A 430 20.43 5.75 -9.71
C GLU A 430 21.15 5.29 -10.99
N LYS A 431 20.41 5.05 -12.09
CA LYS A 431 20.92 4.55 -13.37
C LYS A 431 21.60 3.17 -13.27
N LEU A 432 21.26 2.37 -12.25
CA LEU A 432 21.81 1.01 -12.05
C LEU A 432 21.09 -0.05 -12.88
N VAL A 433 19.76 0.00 -12.91
CA VAL A 433 18.88 -1.03 -13.49
C VAL A 433 18.02 -0.44 -14.62
N GLY A 434 17.84 -1.21 -15.69
CA GLY A 434 16.92 -0.88 -16.80
C GLY A 434 15.68 -1.77 -16.79
N PRO A 435 14.54 -1.34 -17.38
CA PRO A 435 13.28 -2.07 -17.33
C PRO A 435 13.36 -3.50 -17.89
N ALA A 436 14.07 -3.70 -19.00
CA ALA A 436 14.29 -5.04 -19.57
C ALA A 436 15.01 -5.98 -18.58
N LEU A 437 16.03 -5.48 -17.89
CA LEU A 437 16.81 -6.24 -16.92
C LEU A 437 15.96 -6.67 -15.71
N PHE A 438 15.15 -5.76 -15.18
CA PHE A 438 14.18 -6.03 -14.12
C PHE A 438 13.16 -7.09 -14.54
N THR A 439 12.50 -6.90 -15.70
CA THR A 439 11.50 -7.85 -16.20
C THR A 439 12.10 -9.24 -16.44
N PHE A 440 13.24 -9.35 -17.13
CA PHE A 440 13.85 -10.65 -17.42
C PHE A 440 14.41 -11.37 -16.18
N SER A 441 14.93 -10.66 -15.19
CA SER A 441 15.40 -11.29 -13.94
C SER A 441 14.23 -11.72 -13.04
N ARG A 442 13.18 -10.90 -12.93
CA ARG A 442 11.95 -11.24 -12.21
C ARG A 442 11.25 -12.43 -12.86
N ARG A 443 11.09 -12.45 -14.19
CA ARG A 443 10.48 -13.58 -14.91
C ARG A 443 11.33 -14.85 -14.88
N ALA A 444 12.66 -14.78 -14.88
CA ALA A 444 13.49 -15.98 -14.74
C ALA A 444 13.29 -16.71 -13.40
N VAL A 445 13.07 -15.97 -12.31
CA VAL A 445 12.73 -16.54 -10.98
C VAL A 445 11.29 -17.01 -10.94
N LYS A 446 10.36 -16.13 -11.36
CA LYS A 446 8.94 -16.44 -11.34
C LYS A 446 8.65 -17.66 -12.22
N LEU A 447 9.32 -17.86 -13.36
CA LEU A 447 9.15 -19.04 -14.23
C LEU A 447 9.27 -20.40 -13.51
N ILE A 448 10.11 -20.51 -12.48
CA ILE A 448 10.32 -21.78 -11.76
C ILE A 448 9.35 -21.91 -10.58
N LEU A 449 9.20 -20.84 -9.80
CA LEU A 449 8.41 -20.81 -8.57
C LEU A 449 6.90 -20.60 -8.81
N GLU A 450 6.57 -19.97 -9.93
CA GLU A 450 5.23 -19.58 -10.35
C GLU A 450 4.94 -20.02 -11.78
N ASP A 451 5.67 -19.54 -12.78
CA ASP A 451 5.31 -19.71 -14.19
C ASP A 451 5.55 -21.11 -14.81
N LEU A 452 5.62 -22.16 -13.99
CA LEU A 452 5.55 -23.56 -14.43
C LEU A 452 4.69 -24.47 -13.52
N SER A 453 4.89 -24.42 -12.21
CA SER A 453 4.53 -25.50 -11.27
C SER A 453 3.03 -25.63 -10.96
N LEU A 454 2.14 -24.94 -11.69
CA LEU A 454 0.96 -24.36 -11.07
C LEU A 454 -0.39 -24.45 -11.85
N PRO A 455 -0.47 -24.42 -13.20
CA PRO A 455 -1.27 -25.43 -13.92
C PRO A 455 -0.72 -26.81 -14.06
N THR A 456 0.52 -27.06 -13.66
CA THR A 456 0.81 -28.43 -13.22
C THR A 456 -0.13 -28.82 -12.07
N LEU A 457 -0.45 -27.88 -11.16
CA LEU A 457 -1.48 -28.09 -10.12
C LEU A 457 -2.93 -27.97 -10.63
N PHE A 458 -3.30 -26.91 -11.37
CA PHE A 458 -4.67 -26.76 -11.90
C PHE A 458 -5.06 -27.93 -12.81
N THR A 459 -4.25 -28.29 -13.81
CA THR A 459 -4.55 -29.39 -14.74
C THR A 459 -4.60 -30.75 -14.03
N ALA A 460 -3.70 -31.03 -13.08
CA ALA A 460 -3.68 -32.30 -12.36
C ALA A 460 -4.92 -32.53 -11.47
N ILE A 461 -5.59 -31.47 -11.03
CA ILE A 461 -6.85 -31.55 -10.29
C ILE A 461 -8.04 -31.51 -11.26
N TYR A 462 -8.07 -30.52 -12.16
CA TYR A 462 -9.23 -30.23 -13.01
C TYR A 462 -9.46 -31.33 -14.06
N TYR A 463 -8.46 -31.64 -14.88
CA TYR A 463 -8.60 -32.51 -16.05
C TYR A 463 -9.24 -33.89 -15.76
N PRO A 464 -8.80 -34.65 -14.72
CA PRO A 464 -9.40 -35.96 -14.44
C PRO A 464 -10.82 -35.87 -13.86
N MET A 465 -11.19 -34.80 -13.15
CA MET A 465 -12.53 -34.69 -12.54
C MET A 465 -13.65 -34.54 -13.58
N LEU A 466 -13.35 -34.01 -14.77
CA LEU A 466 -14.34 -33.77 -15.82
C LEU A 466 -14.59 -34.97 -16.74
N GLY A 467 -13.73 -36.00 -16.72
CA GLY A 467 -13.79 -37.10 -17.69
C GLY A 467 -13.45 -36.65 -19.12
N TYR A 468 -12.44 -35.78 -19.27
CA TYR A 468 -11.78 -35.57 -20.56
C TYR A 468 -10.95 -36.81 -20.95
N ARG A 469 -10.57 -36.93 -22.23
CA ARG A 469 -10.01 -38.16 -22.81
C ARG A 469 -8.58 -38.44 -22.31
N ASP A 470 -8.34 -39.62 -21.72
CA ASP A 470 -7.08 -40.03 -21.05
C ASP A 470 -5.81 -40.16 -21.94
N SER A 471 -5.77 -39.55 -23.12
CA SER A 471 -4.60 -39.61 -23.99
C SER A 471 -3.47 -38.72 -23.45
N THR A 472 -2.28 -39.29 -23.22
CA THR A 472 -1.09 -38.55 -22.74
C THR A 472 -0.76 -37.33 -23.62
N SER A 473 -0.98 -37.40 -24.94
CA SER A 473 -0.77 -36.25 -25.82
C SER A 473 -1.84 -35.17 -25.63
N GLN A 474 -3.08 -35.52 -25.29
CA GLN A 474 -4.15 -34.57 -25.00
C GLN A 474 -4.02 -33.97 -23.60
N VAL A 475 -3.64 -34.74 -22.58
CA VAL A 475 -3.26 -34.21 -21.25
C VAL A 475 -2.09 -33.24 -21.38
N LEU A 476 -1.04 -33.61 -22.12
CA LEU A 476 0.10 -32.72 -22.35
C LEU A 476 -0.27 -31.52 -23.23
N LEU A 477 -1.19 -31.64 -24.19
CA LEU A 477 -1.67 -30.51 -25.00
C LEU A 477 -2.68 -29.61 -24.27
N PHE A 478 -3.44 -30.11 -23.29
CA PHE A 478 -4.25 -29.29 -22.39
C PHE A 478 -3.34 -28.57 -21.41
N TRP A 479 -2.36 -29.28 -20.83
CA TRP A 479 -1.25 -28.63 -20.12
C TRP A 479 -0.43 -27.74 -21.05
N LEU A 480 -0.40 -27.93 -22.38
CA LEU A 480 0.26 -26.98 -23.30
C LEU A 480 -0.66 -25.81 -23.64
N ILE A 481 -1.97 -25.97 -23.62
CA ILE A 481 -2.90 -24.84 -23.50
C ILE A 481 -2.89 -24.30 -22.06
N MET A 482 -1.94 -24.83 -21.25
CA MET A 482 -1.28 -24.27 -20.07
C MET A 482 0.31 -24.13 -20.12
N PHE A 483 1.06 -23.61 -21.15
CA PHE A 483 2.42 -22.93 -21.00
C PHE A 483 2.78 -21.44 -21.55
N LEU A 484 1.83 -20.49 -21.82
CA LEU A 484 1.80 -18.99 -21.96
C LEU A 484 0.46 -18.19 -21.62
N THR A 485 -0.81 -18.65 -21.51
CA THR A 485 -2.02 -17.80 -21.20
C THR A 485 -1.95 -16.94 -19.93
N HIS A 486 -1.57 -17.44 -18.75
CA HIS A 486 -1.24 -16.49 -17.68
C HIS A 486 0.01 -15.72 -18.03
N ILE A 487 0.98 -16.21 -18.81
CA ILE A 487 2.08 -15.33 -19.27
C ILE A 487 1.52 -14.16 -20.10
N THR A 488 0.38 -14.32 -20.80
CA THR A 488 -0.34 -13.21 -21.43
C THR A 488 -1.17 -12.39 -20.43
N ALA A 489 -1.82 -13.00 -19.44
CA ALA A 489 -2.52 -12.27 -18.36
C ALA A 489 -1.57 -11.46 -17.47
N VAL A 490 -0.45 -12.05 -17.04
CA VAL A 490 0.69 -11.48 -16.32
C VAL A 490 1.50 -10.52 -17.19
N GLY A 491 1.60 -10.79 -18.50
CA GLY A 491 2.11 -9.85 -19.48
C GLY A 491 1.25 -8.59 -19.53
N PHE A 492 -0.07 -8.73 -19.58
CA PHE A 492 -0.99 -7.60 -19.59
C PHE A 492 -1.11 -6.89 -18.23
N ALA A 493 -0.99 -7.61 -17.11
CA ALA A 493 -0.79 -7.02 -15.79
C ALA A 493 0.47 -6.14 -15.76
N SER A 494 1.56 -6.62 -16.39
CA SER A 494 2.81 -5.87 -16.52
C SER A 494 2.64 -4.62 -17.39
N VAL A 495 1.84 -4.67 -18.46
CA VAL A 495 1.46 -3.49 -19.26
C VAL A 495 0.64 -2.51 -18.42
N SER A 496 -0.37 -2.99 -17.67
CA SER A 496 -1.27 -2.15 -16.87
C SER A 496 -0.52 -1.32 -15.82
N VAL A 497 0.43 -1.95 -15.11
CA VAL A 497 1.29 -1.29 -14.10
C VAL A 497 2.43 -0.46 -14.74
N ALA A 498 2.80 -0.74 -15.99
CA ALA A 498 3.71 0.11 -16.76
C ALA A 498 3.02 1.40 -17.24
N THR A 499 1.73 1.33 -17.61
CA THR A 499 0.93 2.50 -18.03
C THR A 499 0.62 3.44 -16.87
N THR A 500 0.41 2.92 -15.65
CA THR A 500 0.16 3.76 -14.48
C THR A 500 0.64 3.14 -13.17
N ARG A 501 1.25 3.96 -12.32
CA ARG A 501 1.69 3.59 -10.97
C ARG A 501 0.58 3.65 -9.92
N ASN A 502 -0.63 4.07 -10.31
CA ASN A 502 -1.77 4.16 -9.40
C ASN A 502 -2.64 2.88 -9.47
N PHE A 503 -2.88 2.26 -8.31
CA PHE A 503 -3.70 1.06 -8.12
C PHE A 503 -5.05 1.12 -8.85
N TYR A 504 -5.79 2.23 -8.70
CA TYR A 504 -7.09 2.44 -9.33
C TYR A 504 -7.00 2.40 -10.86
N GLY A 505 -5.97 3.02 -11.43
CA GLY A 505 -5.77 3.07 -12.88
C GLY A 505 -5.33 1.73 -13.47
N ALA A 506 -4.42 1.02 -12.80
CA ALA A 506 -3.92 -0.27 -13.28
C ALA A 506 -5.03 -1.33 -13.29
N ILE A 507 -5.88 -1.35 -12.26
CA ILE A 507 -7.04 -2.24 -12.18
C ILE A 507 -8.11 -1.86 -13.21
N PHE A 508 -8.38 -0.57 -13.44
CA PHE A 508 -9.30 -0.13 -14.50
C PHE A 508 -8.87 -0.65 -15.89
N ILE A 509 -7.59 -0.48 -16.25
CA ILE A 509 -7.02 -0.95 -17.52
C ILE A 509 -7.14 -2.48 -17.64
N GLY A 510 -6.80 -3.23 -16.58
CA GLY A 510 -6.92 -4.68 -16.56
C GLY A 510 -8.36 -5.18 -16.79
N ASN A 511 -9.35 -4.55 -16.14
CA ASN A 511 -10.74 -4.98 -16.31
C ASN A 511 -11.30 -4.64 -17.70
N MET A 512 -10.98 -3.48 -18.27
CA MET A 512 -11.41 -3.15 -19.64
C MET A 512 -10.79 -4.10 -20.68
N TYR A 513 -9.54 -4.52 -20.48
CA TYR A 513 -8.93 -5.60 -21.26
C TYR A 513 -9.68 -6.92 -21.07
N PHE A 514 -9.96 -7.36 -19.85
CA PHE A 514 -10.67 -8.62 -19.61
C PHE A 514 -12.10 -8.62 -20.16
N THR A 515 -12.82 -7.50 -20.10
CA THR A 515 -14.13 -7.35 -20.76
C THR A 515 -14.01 -7.54 -22.27
N LEU A 516 -12.99 -6.96 -22.93
CA LEU A 516 -12.72 -7.16 -24.36
C LEU A 516 -12.35 -8.63 -24.67
N GLN A 517 -11.49 -9.26 -23.86
CA GLN A 517 -11.18 -10.69 -23.95
C GLN A 517 -12.44 -11.57 -23.84
N THR A 518 -13.40 -11.18 -23.01
CA THR A 518 -14.67 -11.89 -22.82
C THR A 518 -15.59 -11.73 -24.02
N ALA A 519 -15.72 -10.51 -24.55
CA ALA A 519 -16.63 -10.19 -25.65
C ALA A 519 -16.23 -10.82 -27.00
N ALA A 520 -14.93 -10.79 -27.36
CA ALA A 520 -14.44 -11.34 -28.63
C ALA A 520 -14.00 -12.82 -28.54
N SER A 521 -14.39 -13.53 -27.48
CA SER A 521 -13.94 -14.89 -27.13
C SER A 521 -14.35 -16.00 -28.11
N GLY A 522 -15.41 -15.80 -28.89
CA GLY A 522 -16.05 -16.87 -29.68
C GLY A 522 -16.96 -17.81 -28.86
N TYR A 523 -17.04 -17.64 -27.53
CA TYR A 523 -17.95 -18.42 -26.68
C TYR A 523 -19.29 -17.70 -26.45
N PHE A 524 -19.25 -16.47 -25.92
CA PHE A 524 -20.45 -15.69 -25.59
C PHE A 524 -21.10 -15.05 -26.81
N LEU A 525 -20.30 -14.67 -27.81
CA LEU A 525 -20.74 -14.31 -29.16
C LEU A 525 -20.11 -15.32 -30.12
N GLN A 526 -20.91 -15.92 -30.99
CA GLN A 526 -20.36 -16.62 -32.15
C GLN A 526 -19.73 -15.59 -33.11
N GLU A 527 -18.64 -15.97 -33.79
CA GLU A 527 -17.92 -15.09 -34.72
C GLU A 527 -18.82 -14.51 -35.82
N ASN A 528 -19.69 -15.35 -36.38
CA ASN A 528 -20.63 -15.03 -37.46
C ASN A 528 -21.73 -14.02 -37.06
N GLN A 529 -21.95 -13.80 -35.75
CA GLN A 529 -22.94 -12.86 -35.20
C GLN A 529 -22.31 -11.50 -34.82
N MET A 530 -20.97 -11.38 -34.84
CA MET A 530 -20.29 -10.11 -34.53
C MET A 530 -20.38 -9.15 -35.73
N PRO A 531 -20.68 -7.86 -35.53
CA PRO A 531 -20.63 -6.87 -36.61
C PRO A 531 -19.24 -6.76 -37.25
N VAL A 532 -19.18 -6.62 -38.58
CA VAL A 532 -17.93 -6.66 -39.38
C VAL A 532 -16.86 -5.67 -38.89
N TYR A 533 -17.26 -4.50 -38.37
CA TYR A 533 -16.35 -3.48 -37.84
C TYR A 533 -15.68 -3.84 -36.49
N VAL A 534 -16.15 -4.87 -35.77
CA VAL A 534 -15.50 -5.44 -34.57
C VAL A 534 -14.94 -6.85 -34.76
N GLN A 535 -15.31 -7.58 -35.82
CA GLN A 535 -14.82 -8.95 -36.09
C GLN A 535 -13.29 -9.08 -36.07
N TRP A 536 -12.53 -8.01 -36.34
CA TRP A 536 -11.06 -8.01 -36.28
C TRP A 536 -10.50 -8.04 -34.84
N LEU A 537 -11.28 -7.62 -33.83
CA LEU A 537 -10.83 -7.55 -32.43
C LEU A 537 -10.56 -8.94 -31.83
N LYS A 538 -11.20 -10.00 -32.33
CA LYS A 538 -10.93 -11.39 -31.93
C LYS A 538 -9.45 -11.77 -32.08
N TRP A 539 -8.76 -11.20 -33.10
CA TRP A 539 -7.34 -11.42 -33.35
C TRP A 539 -6.42 -10.72 -32.33
N LEU A 540 -6.95 -9.78 -31.53
CA LEU A 540 -6.25 -9.20 -30.38
C LEU A 540 -6.56 -9.94 -29.07
N THR A 541 -7.51 -10.89 -29.07
CA THR A 541 -7.93 -11.58 -27.84
C THR A 541 -7.30 -12.96 -27.70
N THR A 542 -6.42 -13.08 -26.71
CA THR A 542 -5.78 -14.34 -26.29
C THR A 542 -6.78 -15.41 -25.82
N THR A 543 -7.94 -15.00 -25.30
CA THR A 543 -9.07 -15.89 -24.99
C THR A 543 -9.62 -16.61 -26.20
N PHE A 544 -9.77 -15.94 -27.35
CA PHE A 544 -10.25 -16.56 -28.59
C PHE A 544 -9.35 -17.72 -29.05
N TYR A 545 -8.03 -17.48 -29.10
CA TYR A 545 -7.05 -18.51 -29.46
C TYR A 545 -6.98 -19.66 -28.45
N THR A 546 -7.07 -19.37 -27.15
CA THR A 546 -6.96 -20.39 -26.08
C THR A 546 -8.20 -21.26 -25.99
N PHE A 547 -9.39 -20.65 -26.02
CA PHE A 547 -10.67 -21.34 -26.07
C PHE A 547 -10.79 -22.21 -27.33
N SER A 548 -10.46 -21.66 -28.52
CA SER A 548 -10.39 -22.44 -29.77
C SER A 548 -9.45 -23.64 -29.68
N ALA A 549 -8.28 -23.49 -29.07
CA ALA A 549 -7.32 -24.58 -28.90
C ALA A 549 -7.90 -25.72 -28.07
N LEU A 550 -8.56 -25.39 -26.97
CA LEU A 550 -9.20 -26.35 -26.08
C LEU A 550 -10.37 -27.07 -26.78
N CYS A 551 -11.25 -26.34 -27.46
CA CYS A 551 -12.35 -26.92 -28.23
C CYS A 551 -11.84 -27.85 -29.34
N THR A 552 -10.80 -27.44 -30.08
CA THR A 552 -10.21 -28.32 -31.10
C THR A 552 -9.66 -29.60 -30.48
N LEU A 553 -8.96 -29.49 -29.35
CA LEU A 553 -8.32 -30.62 -28.68
C LEU A 553 -9.33 -31.67 -28.19
N GLU A 554 -10.47 -31.22 -27.67
CA GLU A 554 -11.53 -32.09 -27.13
C GLU A 554 -12.46 -32.65 -28.22
N PHE A 555 -12.90 -31.83 -29.18
CA PHE A 555 -13.90 -32.23 -30.18
C PHE A 555 -13.31 -32.85 -31.46
N VAL A 556 -12.10 -32.45 -31.87
CA VAL A 556 -11.44 -32.93 -33.11
C VAL A 556 -10.25 -33.85 -32.81
N GLY A 557 -9.52 -33.60 -31.72
CA GLY A 557 -8.36 -34.39 -31.31
C GLY A 557 -7.08 -34.06 -32.08
N TYR A 558 -5.93 -34.39 -31.49
CA TYR A 558 -4.62 -33.91 -31.99
C TYR A 558 -4.19 -34.49 -33.35
N ASN A 559 -4.71 -35.65 -33.75
CA ASN A 559 -4.49 -36.31 -35.05
C ASN A 559 -5.68 -36.09 -36.01
N GLY A 560 -6.47 -35.03 -35.81
CA GLY A 560 -7.81 -34.82 -36.39
C GLY A 560 -8.04 -35.34 -37.81
N SER A 561 -8.63 -36.54 -37.90
CA SER A 561 -9.28 -37.02 -39.12
C SER A 561 -10.67 -36.38 -39.21
N SER A 562 -10.99 -35.75 -40.34
CA SER A 562 -12.38 -35.31 -40.59
C SER A 562 -13.32 -36.53 -40.52
N PRO A 563 -14.43 -36.47 -39.78
CA PRO A 563 -15.10 -35.26 -39.27
C PRO A 563 -14.98 -35.03 -37.73
N GLY A 564 -13.87 -35.42 -37.11
CA GLY A 564 -13.67 -35.31 -35.66
C GLY A 564 -14.36 -36.43 -34.87
N TYR A 565 -14.50 -36.27 -33.55
CA TYR A 565 -15.14 -37.28 -32.70
C TYR A 565 -16.67 -37.22 -32.77
N LEU A 566 -17.30 -38.39 -32.71
CA LEU A 566 -18.75 -38.54 -32.53
C LEU A 566 -19.08 -38.65 -31.02
N TYR A 567 -20.21 -38.06 -30.63
CA TYR A 567 -20.79 -38.09 -29.28
C TYR A 567 -22.14 -38.85 -29.29
N ASP A 568 -22.88 -38.89 -28.18
CA ASP A 568 -24.00 -39.84 -27.94
C ASP A 568 -25.26 -39.50 -28.76
N CYS A 569 -25.24 -39.86 -30.05
CA CYS A 569 -26.35 -39.70 -30.98
C CYS A 569 -27.49 -40.74 -30.75
N PRO A 570 -28.76 -40.41 -31.04
CA PRO A 570 -29.87 -41.37 -31.11
C PRO A 570 -29.73 -42.53 -32.11
N SER A 571 -28.74 -42.48 -33.01
CA SER A 571 -28.48 -43.48 -34.05
C SER A 571 -27.02 -43.93 -33.99
N HIS A 572 -26.76 -45.21 -34.24
CA HIS A 572 -25.41 -45.78 -34.19
C HIS A 572 -24.60 -45.55 -35.48
N ASP A 573 -25.24 -45.12 -36.57
CA ASP A 573 -24.55 -44.82 -37.83
C ASP A 573 -24.07 -43.36 -37.88
N ALA A 574 -22.75 -43.16 -37.95
CA ALA A 574 -22.11 -41.84 -38.01
C ALA A 574 -22.41 -41.01 -39.28
N HIS A 575 -23.21 -41.56 -40.20
CA HIS A 575 -23.67 -40.91 -41.43
C HIS A 575 -25.17 -40.57 -41.41
N ASP A 576 -25.88 -40.87 -40.32
CA ASP A 576 -27.27 -40.47 -40.12
C ASP A 576 -27.37 -38.93 -40.02
N PRO A 577 -28.25 -38.26 -40.80
CA PRO A 577 -28.42 -36.81 -40.70
C PRO A 577 -28.85 -36.33 -39.30
N GLN A 578 -29.42 -37.20 -38.46
CA GLN A 578 -29.73 -36.88 -37.05
C GLN A 578 -28.47 -36.79 -36.17
N CYS A 579 -27.37 -37.45 -36.55
CA CYS A 579 -26.11 -37.40 -35.80
C CYS A 579 -25.23 -36.18 -36.12
N LYS A 580 -25.59 -35.38 -37.12
CA LYS A 580 -24.78 -34.22 -37.56
C LYS A 580 -24.47 -33.24 -36.43
N GLU A 581 -25.41 -33.00 -35.52
CA GLU A 581 -25.25 -32.10 -34.37
C GLU A 581 -24.29 -32.64 -33.28
N TYR A 582 -24.00 -33.95 -33.30
CA TYR A 582 -23.16 -34.67 -32.32
C TYR A 582 -21.71 -34.89 -32.82
N MET A 583 -21.34 -34.34 -33.97
CA MET A 583 -20.02 -34.50 -34.58
C MET A 583 -19.11 -33.32 -34.27
N GLY A 584 -17.87 -33.59 -33.83
CA GLY A 584 -16.91 -32.57 -33.41
C GLY A 584 -16.58 -31.51 -34.48
N ALA A 585 -16.56 -31.86 -35.77
CA ALA A 585 -16.42 -30.86 -36.83
C ALA A 585 -17.61 -29.89 -36.91
N PHE A 586 -18.84 -30.36 -36.71
CA PHE A 586 -20.03 -29.50 -36.67
C PHE A 586 -20.03 -28.61 -35.42
N VAL A 587 -19.58 -29.14 -34.27
CA VAL A 587 -19.39 -28.34 -33.05
C VAL A 587 -18.40 -27.20 -33.29
N MET A 588 -17.25 -27.47 -33.91
CA MET A 588 -16.26 -26.42 -34.23
C MET A 588 -16.75 -25.39 -35.25
N ASP A 589 -17.45 -25.84 -36.30
CA ASP A 589 -18.05 -24.98 -37.33
C ASP A 589 -19.15 -24.07 -36.74
N SER A 590 -19.98 -24.60 -35.83
CA SER A 590 -21.04 -23.84 -35.14
C SER A 590 -20.52 -22.74 -34.23
N LEU A 591 -19.31 -22.88 -33.67
CA LEU A 591 -18.65 -21.85 -32.87
C LEU A 591 -17.85 -20.86 -33.73
N GLY A 592 -17.56 -21.19 -34.99
CA GLY A 592 -16.77 -20.36 -35.91
C GLY A 592 -15.29 -20.25 -35.52
N LEU A 593 -14.71 -21.25 -34.84
CA LEU A 593 -13.40 -21.15 -34.21
C LEU A 593 -12.24 -21.67 -35.10
N PRO A 594 -11.25 -20.83 -35.47
CA PRO A 594 -10.07 -21.26 -36.22
C PRO A 594 -9.01 -21.89 -35.29
N ILE A 595 -8.42 -23.01 -35.72
CA ILE A 595 -7.69 -23.95 -34.85
C ILE A 595 -6.43 -23.35 -34.15
N ALA A 596 -6.53 -23.24 -32.82
CA ALA A 596 -5.49 -23.32 -31.76
C ALA A 596 -4.46 -22.18 -31.46
N GLY A 597 -4.51 -21.66 -30.20
CA GLY A 597 -3.34 -21.21 -29.43
C GLY A 597 -3.48 -20.74 -27.93
N ARG A 598 -3.35 -21.64 -26.92
CA ARG A 598 -2.24 -21.69 -25.90
C ARG A 598 -2.14 -20.79 -24.58
N LEU A 599 -2.03 -21.31 -23.29
CA LEU A 599 -0.80 -21.79 -22.50
C LEU A 599 -0.83 -21.35 -20.84
N VAL A 600 0.18 -21.30 -19.85
CA VAL A 600 0.33 -21.48 -18.29
C VAL A 600 -0.04 -20.37 -17.22
N THR A 601 -0.20 -20.69 -15.86
CA THR A 601 0.32 -19.88 -14.65
C THR A 601 -0.07 -19.99 -13.12
N THR A 602 -0.35 -18.91 -12.35
CA THR A 602 -0.68 -18.82 -10.86
C THR A 602 0.46 -18.58 -9.78
N LEU A 603 0.45 -18.41 -8.39
CA LEU A 603 -0.39 -18.54 -7.12
C LEU A 603 0.21 -17.74 -5.83
N ARG A 604 -0.42 -17.71 -4.59
CA ARG A 604 0.08 -17.78 -3.10
C ARG A 604 -0.09 -16.61 -1.91
N PRO A 605 -0.19 -16.81 -0.51
CA PRO A 605 -0.72 -15.94 0.66
C PRO A 605 -0.01 -15.70 2.11
N SER A 606 -0.39 -16.27 3.34
CA SER A 606 -0.09 -15.74 4.77
C SER A 606 -0.26 -16.59 6.14
N TRP A 607 -0.02 -16.03 7.40
CA TRP A 607 0.07 -16.66 8.82
C TRP A 607 -0.56 -15.89 10.10
N LYS A 608 -0.28 -16.20 11.44
CA LYS A 608 -1.03 -15.73 12.73
C LYS A 608 -0.35 -15.80 14.20
N SER A 609 -0.93 -15.21 15.32
CA SER A 609 -0.47 -15.21 16.80
C SER A 609 -1.54 -14.93 17.98
N ASP A 610 -1.19 -14.74 19.30
CA ASP A 610 -2.07 -14.62 20.57
C ASP A 610 -1.54 -13.74 21.80
N GLY A 611 -2.38 -13.19 22.74
CA GLY A 611 -1.99 -12.33 23.95
C GLY A 611 -3.11 -11.77 24.93
N PHE A 612 -2.81 -11.16 26.13
CA PHE A 612 -3.80 -10.61 27.16
C PHE A 612 -3.31 -9.58 28.28
N ILE A 613 -4.21 -9.03 29.17
CA ILE A 613 -4.06 -7.79 30.03
C ILE A 613 -4.89 -7.76 31.39
N MET A 614 -4.58 -6.88 32.40
CA MET A 614 -5.40 -6.51 33.60
C MET A 614 -5.44 -4.98 33.94
N LEU A 615 -6.32 -4.49 34.86
CA LEU A 615 -6.39 -3.07 35.32
C LEU A 615 -6.90 -2.87 36.78
N ASN A 616 -6.23 -2.03 37.59
CA ASN A 616 -6.57 -1.75 39.01
C ASN A 616 -6.81 -3.02 39.86
N GLY A 617 -5.99 -4.06 39.69
CA GLY A 617 -6.13 -5.35 40.39
C GLY A 617 -7.26 -6.26 39.88
N SER A 618 -8.25 -5.70 39.19
CA SER A 618 -9.25 -6.44 38.43
C SER A 618 -8.76 -6.75 37.01
N PRO A 619 -8.69 -8.01 36.56
CA PRO A 619 -8.52 -8.26 35.12
C PRO A 619 -9.71 -7.67 34.34
N ILE A 620 -9.51 -7.17 33.12
CA ILE A 620 -10.48 -6.30 32.44
C ILE A 620 -10.78 -6.70 30.99
N ASN A 621 -11.95 -6.31 30.51
CA ASN A 621 -12.39 -6.56 29.15
C ASN A 621 -11.65 -5.70 28.13
N SER A 622 -11.32 -6.25 26.96
CA SER A 622 -10.94 -5.41 25.83
C SER A 622 -12.14 -4.67 25.21
N GLN A 623 -13.38 -4.85 25.73
CA GLN A 623 -14.52 -3.92 25.56
C GLN A 623 -14.30 -2.64 26.37
N GLU A 624 -13.83 -2.80 27.60
CA GLU A 624 -13.89 -1.81 28.69
C GLU A 624 -12.63 -0.96 28.73
N LEU A 625 -11.46 -1.59 28.51
CA LEU A 625 -10.18 -0.90 28.32
C LEU A 625 -10.30 0.21 27.25
N ARG A 626 -11.02 -0.08 26.16
CA ARG A 626 -11.29 0.82 25.02
C ARG A 626 -12.17 2.04 25.32
N GLY A 627 -12.77 2.10 26.51
CA GLY A 627 -13.54 3.26 26.98
C GLY A 627 -12.78 4.15 27.97
N LEU A 628 -11.55 3.78 28.30
CA LEU A 628 -10.73 4.43 29.34
C LEU A 628 -9.33 4.78 28.83
N VAL A 629 -8.82 4.02 27.86
CA VAL A 629 -7.51 4.17 27.22
C VAL A 629 -7.67 4.76 25.81
N SER A 630 -7.08 5.93 25.56
CA SER A 630 -6.77 6.40 24.20
C SER A 630 -5.42 5.84 23.74
N TYR A 631 -5.25 5.56 22.44
CA TYR A 631 -3.97 5.14 21.85
C TYR A 631 -3.56 6.10 20.72
N VAL A 632 -2.33 6.58 20.72
CA VAL A 632 -1.71 7.27 19.56
C VAL A 632 -0.72 6.29 18.91
N PRO A 633 -0.89 5.90 17.63
CA PRO A 633 0.05 5.03 16.93
C PRO A 633 1.32 5.77 16.50
N GLN A 634 2.39 5.04 16.17
CA GLN A 634 3.63 5.60 15.60
C GLN A 634 3.37 6.40 14.31
N ASP A 635 2.60 5.83 13.37
CA ASP A 635 2.26 6.46 12.09
C ASP A 635 0.97 7.30 12.15
N ASP A 636 1.01 8.54 11.66
CA ASP A 636 -0.14 9.48 11.63
C ASP A 636 -1.22 9.16 10.54
N TYR A 637 -1.44 7.88 10.20
CA TYR A 637 -2.41 7.44 9.17
C TYR A 637 -3.87 7.85 9.47
N ASN A 638 -4.19 8.14 10.74
CA ASN A 638 -5.51 8.55 11.18
C ASN A 638 -5.95 9.92 10.61
N LEU A 639 -5.01 10.74 10.14
CA LEU A 639 -5.28 12.10 9.67
C LEU A 639 -5.65 12.11 8.18
N LEU A 640 -6.93 12.35 7.89
CA LEU A 640 -7.41 12.50 6.51
C LEU A 640 -6.75 13.70 5.83
N SER A 641 -5.78 13.42 4.95
CA SER A 641 -5.06 14.39 4.10
C SER A 641 -5.95 15.43 3.39
N ASN A 642 -7.20 15.08 3.14
CA ASN A 642 -8.20 15.87 2.44
C ASN A 642 -9.01 16.81 3.35
N LEU A 643 -8.69 16.95 4.64
CA LEU A 643 -9.32 17.90 5.58
C LEU A 643 -8.32 18.96 6.08
N THR A 644 -8.84 20.06 6.65
CA THR A 644 -8.06 21.05 7.40
C THR A 644 -7.86 20.66 8.86
N VAL A 645 -6.89 21.28 9.54
CA VAL A 645 -6.59 21.06 10.97
C VAL A 645 -7.84 21.31 11.85
N ARG A 646 -8.53 22.44 11.66
CA ARG A 646 -9.74 22.82 12.38
C ARG A 646 -10.92 21.91 12.05
N GLU A 647 -11.12 21.53 10.78
CA GLU A 647 -12.13 20.52 10.42
C GLU A 647 -11.85 19.18 11.12
N THR A 648 -10.58 18.75 11.16
CA THR A 648 -10.16 17.47 11.76
C THR A 648 -10.43 17.46 13.27
N LEU A 649 -10.02 18.51 13.99
CA LEU A 649 -10.33 18.66 15.43
C LEU A 649 -11.82 18.85 15.70
N TYR A 650 -12.56 19.54 14.84
CA TYR A 650 -14.01 19.68 14.97
C TYR A 650 -14.74 18.34 14.81
N PHE A 651 -14.37 17.51 13.82
CA PHE A 651 -14.93 16.17 13.67
C PHE A 651 -14.49 15.23 14.79
N ALA A 652 -13.22 15.29 15.23
CA ALA A 652 -12.78 14.55 16.42
C ALA A 652 -13.62 14.94 17.65
N THR A 653 -13.86 16.23 17.87
CA THR A 653 -14.67 16.73 19.00
C THR A 653 -16.13 16.32 18.90
N GLU A 654 -16.77 16.40 17.73
CA GLU A 654 -18.16 15.92 17.54
C GLU A 654 -18.32 14.40 17.68
N LEU A 655 -17.23 13.62 17.49
CA LEU A 655 -17.21 12.17 17.69
C LEU A 655 -16.83 11.77 19.13
N ARG A 656 -16.05 12.59 19.85
CA ARG A 656 -15.49 12.30 21.18
C ARG A 656 -16.26 12.93 22.36
N CYS A 657 -16.73 14.17 22.23
CA CYS A 657 -17.39 14.87 23.34
C CYS A 657 -18.76 14.25 23.69
N SER A 658 -19.07 14.18 24.99
CA SER A 658 -20.37 13.69 25.44
C SER A 658 -21.50 14.64 25.04
N ARG A 659 -22.70 14.08 24.78
CA ARG A 659 -23.81 14.81 24.16
C ARG A 659 -24.49 15.85 25.06
N SER A 660 -24.16 15.90 26.34
CA SER A 660 -24.55 16.97 27.27
C SER A 660 -23.90 18.31 26.93
N VAL A 661 -22.70 18.30 26.33
CA VAL A 661 -21.94 19.50 25.97
C VAL A 661 -22.63 20.22 24.79
N PRO A 662 -23.03 21.49 24.90
CA PRO A 662 -23.66 22.25 23.81
C PRO A 662 -22.64 22.60 22.69
N SER A 663 -23.11 22.76 21.46
CA SER A 663 -22.24 22.94 20.27
C SER A 663 -21.32 24.17 20.36
N ASN A 664 -21.74 25.25 21.03
CA ASN A 664 -20.87 26.41 21.26
C ASN A 664 -19.71 26.11 22.22
N GLU A 665 -19.94 25.31 23.27
CA GLU A 665 -18.88 24.88 24.19
C GLU A 665 -17.93 23.89 23.49
N ARG A 666 -18.44 23.00 22.62
CA ARG A 666 -17.58 22.13 21.78
C ARG A 666 -16.70 22.95 20.84
N LYS A 667 -17.22 24.02 20.24
CA LYS A 667 -16.41 24.96 19.44
C LYS A 667 -15.37 25.68 20.30
N GLY A 668 -15.71 26.05 21.53
CA GLY A 668 -14.74 26.49 22.54
C GLY A 668 -13.61 25.46 22.71
N ARG A 669 -13.94 24.22 23.10
CA ARG A 669 -13.00 23.11 23.26
C ARG A 669 -12.12 22.87 22.02
N VAL A 670 -12.64 23.04 20.80
CA VAL A 670 -11.84 22.96 19.55
C VAL A 670 -10.79 24.07 19.50
N GLU A 671 -11.19 25.34 19.68
CA GLU A 671 -10.26 26.48 19.64
C GLU A 671 -9.28 26.46 20.82
N ASP A 672 -9.72 26.02 22.00
CA ASP A 672 -8.87 25.86 23.19
C ASP A 672 -7.89 24.69 23.04
N THR A 673 -8.26 23.63 22.30
CA THR A 673 -7.31 22.58 21.89
C THR A 673 -6.31 23.10 20.86
N ILE A 674 -6.77 23.85 19.84
CA ILE A 674 -5.91 24.49 18.84
C ILE A 674 -4.86 25.38 19.52
N ARG A 675 -5.23 26.09 20.59
CA ARG A 675 -4.32 26.83 21.47
C ARG A 675 -3.39 25.92 22.26
N ARG A 676 -3.93 24.94 23.02
CA ARG A 676 -3.16 24.04 23.89
C ARG A 676 -2.10 23.22 23.14
N PHE A 677 -2.27 23.01 21.83
CA PHE A 677 -1.33 22.33 20.95
C PHE A 677 -0.57 23.24 19.95
N GLY A 678 -0.75 24.56 20.01
CA GLY A 678 -0.03 25.51 19.14
C GLY A 678 -0.27 25.28 17.64
N LEU A 679 -1.54 25.27 17.24
CA LEU A 679 -2.01 24.96 15.87
C LEU A 679 -2.76 26.13 15.20
N GLU A 680 -2.74 27.34 15.77
CA GLU A 680 -3.58 28.46 15.33
C GLU A 680 -3.33 28.91 13.87
N SER A 681 -2.07 28.96 13.41
CA SER A 681 -1.72 29.34 12.03
C SER A 681 -2.20 28.32 10.99
N CYS A 682 -1.91 27.04 11.24
CA CYS A 682 -2.27 25.94 10.33
C CYS A 682 -3.73 25.48 10.45
N ALA A 683 -4.52 26.07 11.37
CA ALA A 683 -5.92 25.73 11.63
C ALA A 683 -6.79 25.59 10.35
N ASN A 684 -6.60 26.47 9.36
CA ASN A 684 -7.36 26.44 8.10
C ASN A 684 -6.61 25.77 6.92
N THR A 685 -5.43 25.21 7.16
CA THR A 685 -4.59 24.56 6.14
C THR A 685 -4.91 23.07 6.05
N ILE A 686 -4.90 22.49 4.84
CA ILE A 686 -5.12 21.05 4.63
C ILE A 686 -3.96 20.22 5.18
N VAL A 687 -4.28 19.06 5.76
CA VAL A 687 -3.28 18.13 6.32
C VAL A 687 -2.34 17.60 5.22
N GLY A 688 -2.85 17.31 4.03
CA GLY A 688 -2.06 16.87 2.88
C GLY A 688 -1.51 15.44 2.98
N SER A 689 -1.05 14.92 1.85
CA SER A 689 -0.51 13.56 1.66
C SER A 689 0.89 13.61 1.02
N ALA A 690 1.52 12.45 0.82
CA ALA A 690 2.78 12.34 0.07
C ALA A 690 2.71 12.90 -1.37
N PHE A 691 1.50 13.05 -1.94
CA PHE A 691 1.28 13.59 -3.29
C PHE A 691 0.74 15.02 -3.28
N ASN A 692 0.07 15.46 -2.20
CA ASN A 692 -0.53 16.79 -2.05
C ASN A 692 0.04 17.48 -0.82
N LYS A 693 0.95 18.46 -1.00
CA LYS A 693 1.60 19.19 0.09
C LYS A 693 0.58 19.88 1.02
N GLY A 694 0.76 19.72 2.33
CA GLY A 694 -0.09 20.28 3.39
C GLY A 694 0.74 20.72 4.61
N ILE A 695 0.20 20.59 5.82
CA ILE A 695 0.90 20.93 7.08
C ILE A 695 2.16 20.07 7.30
N SER A 696 3.10 20.59 8.09
CA SER A 696 4.39 19.93 8.40
C SER A 696 4.24 18.71 9.33
N GLY A 697 5.24 17.82 9.34
CA GLY A 697 5.22 16.61 10.18
C GLY A 697 5.02 16.88 11.67
N GLY A 698 5.67 17.91 12.22
CA GLY A 698 5.47 18.33 13.61
C GLY A 698 4.06 18.83 13.92
N GLU A 699 3.39 19.48 12.95
CA GLU A 699 2.00 19.90 13.08
C GLU A 699 1.04 18.70 12.95
N LYS A 700 1.35 17.70 12.11
CA LYS A 700 0.62 16.43 12.04
C LYS A 700 0.68 15.69 13.38
N ARG A 701 1.87 15.54 13.96
CA ARG A 701 2.03 14.81 15.22
C ARG A 701 1.29 15.48 16.38
N ARG A 702 1.38 16.82 16.49
CA ARG A 702 0.58 17.59 17.46
C ARG A 702 -0.93 17.48 17.18
N LEU A 703 -1.38 17.50 15.93
CA LEU A 703 -2.79 17.26 15.56
C LEU A 703 -3.26 15.83 15.88
N SER A 704 -2.39 14.82 15.73
CA SER A 704 -2.65 13.42 16.06
C SER A 704 -2.94 13.26 17.56
N ILE A 705 -2.07 13.83 18.41
CA ILE A 705 -2.22 13.82 19.87
C ILE A 705 -3.38 14.73 20.33
N ALA A 706 -3.59 15.86 19.68
CA ALA A 706 -4.74 16.74 19.93
C ALA A 706 -6.08 16.03 19.65
N CYS A 707 -6.17 15.25 18.57
CA CYS A 707 -7.36 14.44 18.27
C CYS A 707 -7.67 13.43 19.37
N GLU A 708 -6.67 12.79 19.99
CA GLU A 708 -6.92 11.88 21.12
C GLU A 708 -7.30 12.60 22.41
N THR A 709 -6.59 13.68 22.75
CA THR A 709 -6.72 14.38 24.04
C THR A 709 -7.99 15.23 24.17
N VAL A 710 -8.63 15.61 23.05
CA VAL A 710 -9.98 16.22 22.97
C VAL A 710 -11.06 15.45 23.76
N ALA A 711 -10.85 14.15 24.04
CA ALA A 711 -11.78 13.31 24.79
C ALA A 711 -11.64 13.39 26.33
N GLU A 712 -10.64 14.11 26.87
CA GLU A 712 -10.23 14.02 28.28
C GLU A 712 -10.05 12.56 28.77
N PRO A 713 -9.21 11.74 28.08
CA PRO A 713 -9.04 10.33 28.42
C PRO A 713 -8.44 10.14 29.82
N LYS A 714 -8.81 9.05 30.51
CA LYS A 714 -8.24 8.71 31.83
C LYS A 714 -6.86 8.06 31.74
N VAL A 715 -6.60 7.35 30.65
CA VAL A 715 -5.33 6.73 30.34
C VAL A 715 -5.01 7.06 28.88
N LEU A 716 -3.78 7.47 28.59
CA LEU A 716 -3.34 7.80 27.25
C LEU A 716 -2.06 7.02 26.94
N VAL A 717 -2.16 6.03 26.07
CA VAL A 717 -1.02 5.28 25.55
C VAL A 717 -0.52 5.97 24.28
N LEU A 718 0.77 6.29 24.20
CA LEU A 718 1.38 6.81 22.96
C LEU A 718 2.52 5.91 22.50
N ASP A 719 2.47 5.55 21.23
CA ASP A 719 3.46 4.73 20.56
C ASP A 719 4.43 5.65 19.81
N GLU A 720 5.65 5.79 20.33
CA GLU A 720 6.68 6.74 19.90
C GLU A 720 6.15 8.15 19.58
N PRO A 721 5.58 8.91 20.54
CA PRO A 721 5.03 10.24 20.28
C PRO A 721 6.07 11.24 19.75
N THR A 722 7.35 11.01 20.05
CA THR A 722 8.48 11.87 19.69
C THR A 722 9.20 11.48 18.39
N SER A 723 8.85 10.35 17.76
CA SER A 723 9.55 9.88 16.55
C SER A 723 9.26 10.77 15.33
N GLY A 724 10.30 11.01 14.52
CA GLY A 724 10.24 11.94 13.39
C GLY A 724 10.16 13.43 13.77
N LEU A 725 10.18 13.78 15.06
CA LEU A 725 10.20 15.16 15.55
C LEU A 725 11.62 15.63 15.85
N ASP A 726 11.83 16.95 15.75
CA ASP A 726 13.02 17.57 16.34
C ASP A 726 12.92 17.65 17.87
N SER A 727 14.07 17.83 18.54
CA SER A 727 14.16 17.74 20.00
C SER A 727 13.29 18.76 20.77
N ARG A 728 12.99 19.93 20.19
CA ARG A 728 12.12 20.92 20.85
C ARG A 728 10.65 20.65 20.60
N THR A 729 10.28 20.24 19.38
CA THR A 729 8.91 19.79 19.11
C THR A 729 8.58 18.55 19.95
N ALA A 730 9.52 17.60 20.08
CA ALA A 730 9.41 16.45 20.99
C ALA A 730 9.28 16.86 22.47
N LEU A 731 10.10 17.80 22.95
CA LEU A 731 10.03 18.31 24.32
C LEU A 731 8.71 19.02 24.61
N SER A 732 8.23 19.90 23.72
CA SER A 732 6.93 20.56 23.87
C SER A 732 5.74 19.59 23.83
N VAL A 733 5.83 18.49 23.07
CA VAL A 733 4.86 17.39 23.14
C VAL A 733 4.90 16.72 24.52
N LEU A 734 6.07 16.47 25.08
CA LEU A 734 6.22 15.91 26.42
C LEU A 734 5.81 16.86 27.56
N GLU A 735 6.02 18.17 27.42
CA GLU A 735 5.49 19.18 28.35
C GLU A 735 3.96 19.14 28.39
N VAL A 736 3.30 19.06 27.23
CA VAL A 736 1.83 18.92 27.14
C VAL A 736 1.36 17.58 27.73
N LEU A 737 2.08 16.48 27.49
CA LEU A 737 1.77 15.17 28.08
C LEU A 737 2.00 15.13 29.60
N HIS A 738 3.04 15.80 30.11
CA HIS A 738 3.29 15.93 31.54
C HIS A 738 2.23 16.81 32.23
N GLN A 739 1.78 17.90 31.58
CA GLN A 739 0.63 18.67 32.05
C GLN A 739 -0.66 17.84 32.11
N LEU A 740 -0.93 17.03 31.09
CA LEU A 740 -2.07 16.09 31.10
C LEU A 740 -1.93 15.03 32.20
N SER A 741 -0.70 14.63 32.55
CA SER A 741 -0.43 13.76 33.69
C SER A 741 -0.75 14.44 35.03
N SER A 742 -0.34 15.69 35.21
CA SER A 742 -0.71 16.49 36.41
C SER A 742 -2.21 16.83 36.48
N ASP A 743 -2.91 16.92 35.35
CA ASP A 743 -4.37 17.03 35.28
C ASP A 743 -5.10 15.72 35.68
N GLY A 744 -4.37 14.62 35.91
CA GLY A 744 -4.89 13.34 36.38
C GLY A 744 -5.11 12.26 35.31
N CYS A 745 -4.49 12.38 34.14
CA CYS A 745 -4.44 11.32 33.12
C CYS A 745 -3.24 10.39 33.34
N THR A 746 -3.45 9.06 33.34
CA THR A 746 -2.33 8.11 33.33
C THR A 746 -1.72 8.03 31.93
N VAL A 747 -0.66 8.81 31.68
CA VAL A 747 0.08 8.74 30.42
C VAL A 747 1.07 7.57 30.43
N ILE A 748 0.95 6.69 29.45
CA ILE A 748 1.86 5.57 29.17
C ILE A 748 2.47 5.86 27.79
N LEU A 749 3.78 5.69 27.62
CA LEU A 749 4.41 5.96 26.33
C LEU A 749 5.63 5.09 26.07
N SER A 750 5.79 4.63 24.82
CA SER A 750 7.06 4.13 24.32
C SER A 750 7.89 5.32 23.83
N ILE A 751 9.14 5.44 24.29
CA ILE A 751 10.10 6.40 23.72
C ILE A 751 11.34 5.59 23.35
N HIS A 752 11.68 5.61 22.07
CA HIS A 752 13.00 5.19 21.64
C HIS A 752 13.99 6.29 22.05
N GLN A 753 14.66 6.07 23.19
CA GLN A 753 15.69 6.91 23.83
C GLN A 753 15.26 8.34 24.24
N PRO A 754 14.73 8.53 25.47
CA PRO A 754 14.51 9.88 26.03
C PRO A 754 15.85 10.56 26.36
N SER A 755 15.94 11.89 26.16
CA SER A 755 17.07 12.67 26.69
C SER A 755 17.03 12.71 28.22
N SER A 756 18.13 13.11 28.87
CA SER A 756 18.18 13.32 30.32
C SER A 756 17.09 14.28 30.83
N THR A 757 16.76 15.33 30.08
CA THR A 757 15.63 16.23 30.35
C THR A 757 14.26 15.54 30.22
N MET A 758 14.06 14.65 29.26
CA MET A 758 12.82 13.88 29.13
C MET A 758 12.70 12.80 30.22
N TRP A 759 13.81 12.15 30.58
CA TRP A 759 13.85 11.13 31.65
C TRP A 759 13.41 11.69 32.99
N ALA A 760 13.84 12.92 33.33
CA ALA A 760 13.43 13.62 34.55
C ALA A 760 11.92 13.94 34.63
N MET A 761 11.15 13.76 33.54
CA MET A 761 9.69 13.90 33.51
C MET A 761 8.94 12.56 33.66
N LEU A 762 9.65 11.42 33.71
CA LEU A 762 9.08 10.08 33.83
C LEU A 762 9.06 9.62 35.29
N SER A 763 7.90 9.14 35.75
CA SER A 763 7.73 8.60 37.11
C SER A 763 8.05 7.12 37.23
N THR A 764 7.47 6.29 36.35
CA THR A 764 7.64 4.83 36.34
C THR A 764 8.24 4.35 35.02
N CYS A 765 9.18 3.41 35.08
CA CYS A 765 9.86 2.85 33.91
C CYS A 765 9.70 1.33 33.82
N LEU A 766 9.43 0.83 32.61
CA LEU A 766 9.36 -0.59 32.25
C LEU A 766 10.48 -0.89 31.24
N LEU A 767 11.42 -1.76 31.62
CA LEU A 767 12.51 -2.23 30.78
C LEU A 767 12.24 -3.69 30.37
N LEU A 768 12.32 -3.97 29.06
CA LEU A 768 12.13 -5.30 28.48
C LEU A 768 13.44 -5.81 27.89
N SER A 769 13.64 -7.13 27.91
CA SER A 769 14.70 -7.81 27.18
C SER A 769 14.33 -7.97 25.69
N PRO A 770 15.30 -8.33 24.82
CA PRO A 770 15.04 -8.60 23.40
C PRO A 770 14.01 -9.72 23.13
N ASP A 771 13.80 -10.63 24.10
CA ASP A 771 12.76 -11.68 24.05
C ASP A 771 11.35 -11.17 24.42
N GLY A 772 11.21 -9.90 24.81
CA GLY A 772 9.98 -9.34 25.36
C GLY A 772 9.71 -9.72 26.83
N ARG A 773 10.72 -10.19 27.58
CA ARG A 773 10.61 -10.52 29.01
C ARG A 773 10.98 -9.29 29.87
N PRO A 774 10.24 -8.93 30.93
CA PRO A 774 10.56 -7.75 31.74
C PRO A 774 11.84 -7.94 32.57
N LEU A 775 12.74 -6.95 32.51
CA LEU A 775 13.98 -6.86 33.29
C LEU A 775 13.82 -5.97 34.53
N TYR A 776 12.95 -4.96 34.45
CA TYR A 776 12.60 -4.04 35.53
C TYR A 776 11.24 -3.39 35.25
N ALA A 777 10.44 -3.16 36.30
CA ALA A 777 9.17 -2.44 36.22
C ALA A 777 8.82 -1.80 37.57
N ALA A 778 9.33 -0.58 37.83
CA ALA A 778 9.09 0.20 39.04
C ALA A 778 9.43 1.70 38.80
N GLU A 779 9.63 2.48 39.86
CA GLU A 779 9.95 3.91 39.77
C GLU A 779 11.31 4.16 39.08
N ALA A 780 11.43 5.27 38.34
CA ALA A 780 12.57 5.53 37.45
C ALA A 780 13.86 5.96 38.17
N ASP A 781 13.74 6.51 39.37
CA ASP A 781 14.85 6.90 40.25
C ASP A 781 15.46 5.69 40.96
N GLN A 782 14.62 4.78 41.47
CA GLN A 782 15.05 3.54 42.13
C GLN A 782 15.84 2.61 41.20
N MET A 783 15.67 2.75 39.88
CA MET A 783 16.25 1.87 38.85
C MET A 783 17.77 1.80 38.92
N LEU A 784 18.45 2.92 39.16
CA LEU A 784 19.92 2.96 39.35
C LEU A 784 20.33 2.08 40.54
N SER A 785 19.66 2.24 41.68
CA SER A 785 19.95 1.46 42.89
C SER A 785 19.64 -0.04 42.74
N TYR A 786 18.71 -0.41 41.85
CA TYR A 786 18.40 -1.82 41.58
C TYR A 786 19.53 -2.49 40.81
N PHE A 787 20.00 -1.89 39.71
CA PHE A 787 21.09 -2.47 38.91
C PHE A 787 22.46 -2.40 39.63
N ASP A 788 22.69 -1.39 40.46
CA ASP A 788 23.88 -1.30 41.33
C ASP A 788 23.96 -2.50 42.31
N ARG A 789 22.83 -2.88 42.93
CA ARG A 789 22.70 -4.11 43.75
C ARG A 789 22.82 -5.42 42.95
N LEU A 790 22.89 -5.35 41.63
CA LEU A 790 23.12 -6.47 40.73
C LEU A 790 24.53 -6.47 40.12
N GLU A 791 25.46 -5.72 40.72
CA GLU A 791 26.87 -5.56 40.27
C GLU A 791 27.04 -4.74 38.98
N HIS A 792 25.99 -4.04 38.55
CA HIS A 792 26.01 -3.11 37.40
C HIS A 792 26.00 -1.64 37.88
N THR A 793 27.18 -1.08 38.13
CA THR A 793 27.36 0.35 38.45
C THR A 793 27.23 1.25 37.21
N CYS A 794 26.44 2.31 37.27
CA CYS A 794 26.33 3.30 36.18
C CYS A 794 27.61 4.16 36.07
N PRO A 795 28.29 4.24 34.90
CA PRO A 795 29.45 5.11 34.73
C PRO A 795 29.08 6.60 34.82
N HIS A 796 29.91 7.41 35.48
CA HIS A 796 29.72 8.87 35.60
C HIS A 796 29.72 9.64 34.27
N THR A 797 30.03 8.99 33.15
CA THR A 797 30.06 9.57 31.79
C THR A 797 28.88 9.17 30.91
N ALA A 798 27.99 8.28 31.38
CA ALA A 798 26.80 7.84 30.66
C ALA A 798 25.54 8.52 31.21
N SER A 799 24.49 8.66 30.40
CA SER A 799 23.17 9.01 30.93
C SER A 799 22.45 7.74 31.43
N PRO A 800 21.63 7.81 32.50
CA PRO A 800 20.93 6.63 33.00
C PRO A 800 20.05 5.90 31.94
N PRO A 801 19.28 6.59 31.07
CA PRO A 801 18.57 5.94 29.96
C PRO A 801 19.48 5.07 29.08
N ASP A 802 20.64 5.60 28.68
CA ASP A 802 21.58 4.90 27.80
C ASP A 802 22.14 3.66 28.50
N PHE A 803 22.54 3.81 29.77
CA PHE A 803 23.06 2.73 30.60
C PHE A 803 22.09 1.56 30.75
N PHE A 804 20.79 1.81 30.95
CA PHE A 804 19.79 0.74 31.05
C PHE A 804 19.49 0.08 29.70
N MET A 805 19.54 0.83 28.60
CA MET A 805 19.44 0.28 27.24
C MET A 805 20.66 -0.58 26.88
N ASP A 806 21.87 -0.15 27.27
CA ASP A 806 23.11 -0.93 27.09
C ASP A 806 23.08 -2.24 27.90
N ILE A 807 22.53 -2.24 29.12
CA ILE A 807 22.29 -3.48 29.88
C ILE A 807 21.30 -4.39 29.14
N ALA A 808 20.18 -3.85 28.64
CA ALA A 808 19.15 -4.65 27.96
C ALA A 808 19.61 -5.20 26.59
N ALA A 809 20.49 -4.50 25.88
CA ALA A 809 20.94 -4.86 24.54
C ALA A 809 22.32 -5.56 24.49
N GLY A 810 23.23 -5.26 25.42
CA GLY A 810 24.61 -5.76 25.45
C GLY A 810 24.84 -7.01 26.30
N SER A 811 23.89 -7.38 27.16
CA SER A 811 23.99 -8.55 28.03
C SER A 811 23.89 -9.87 27.26
N SER A 812 24.70 -10.87 27.64
CA SER A 812 24.60 -12.21 27.03
C SER A 812 23.26 -12.88 27.36
N ALA A 813 22.80 -13.83 26.55
CA ALA A 813 21.51 -14.52 26.79
C ALA A 813 21.43 -15.19 28.17
N GLN A 814 22.54 -15.74 28.68
CA GLN A 814 22.61 -16.32 30.03
C GLN A 814 22.55 -15.25 31.14
N GLU A 815 23.02 -14.04 30.85
CA GLU A 815 22.97 -12.90 31.78
C GLU A 815 21.56 -12.27 31.80
N ILE A 816 20.93 -12.14 30.63
CA ILE A 816 19.52 -11.75 30.50
C ILE A 816 18.62 -12.75 31.25
N GLU A 817 18.88 -14.05 31.13
CA GLU A 817 18.15 -15.08 31.86
C GLU A 817 18.32 -14.96 33.38
N ARG A 818 19.55 -14.74 33.88
CA ARG A 818 19.80 -14.43 35.30
C ARG A 818 19.09 -13.16 35.77
N LEU A 819 19.07 -12.09 34.96
CA LEU A 819 18.42 -10.83 35.30
C LEU A 819 16.88 -10.98 35.35
N VAL A 820 16.30 -11.69 34.38
CA VAL A 820 14.86 -12.04 34.36
C VAL A 820 14.50 -12.94 35.56
N ASP A 821 15.32 -13.93 35.89
CA ASP A 821 15.08 -14.81 37.05
C ASP A 821 15.18 -14.04 38.37
N LYS A 822 16.20 -13.21 38.57
CA LYS A 822 16.34 -12.35 39.75
C LYS A 822 15.17 -11.36 39.88
N TRP A 823 14.72 -10.74 38.78
CA TRP A 823 13.54 -9.87 38.78
C TRP A 823 12.25 -10.64 39.09
N THR A 824 12.09 -11.84 38.53
CA THR A 824 10.92 -12.70 38.78
C THR A 824 10.87 -13.15 40.25
N GLN A 825 12.02 -13.46 40.86
CA GLN A 825 12.12 -13.81 42.28
C GLN A 825 11.87 -12.62 43.22
N SER A 826 12.33 -11.41 42.86
CA SER A 826 12.04 -10.19 43.64
C SER A 826 10.55 -9.80 43.56
N GLN A 827 9.93 -9.91 42.38
CA GLN A 827 8.49 -9.76 42.17
C GLN A 827 7.69 -10.74 43.05
N PHE A 828 8.09 -12.02 43.10
CA PHE A 828 7.41 -13.03 43.91
C PHE A 828 7.45 -12.71 45.41
N SER A 829 8.49 -12.04 45.88
CA SER A 829 8.63 -11.59 47.26
C SER A 829 7.80 -10.31 47.53
N ALA A 830 7.81 -9.35 46.61
CA ALA A 830 7.06 -8.09 46.74
C ALA A 830 5.54 -8.31 46.78
N VAL A 831 5.02 -9.25 45.96
CA VAL A 831 3.59 -9.58 45.89
C VAL A 831 3.04 -10.19 47.19
N ILE A 832 3.88 -10.80 48.02
CA ILE A 832 3.49 -11.35 49.33
C ILE A 832 3.36 -10.22 50.38
N THR A 833 4.22 -9.20 50.32
CA THR A 833 4.29 -8.13 51.34
C THR A 833 3.31 -6.98 51.09
N ALA A 834 2.78 -6.82 49.88
CA ALA A 834 1.85 -5.73 49.52
C ALA A 834 0.39 -5.99 49.94
N SER A 835 0.16 -6.72 51.04
CA SER A 835 -1.17 -7.19 51.46
C SER A 835 -1.65 -6.69 52.84
N ASP A 836 -1.23 -5.48 53.25
CA ASP A 836 -1.85 -4.76 54.37
C ASP A 836 -1.79 -3.22 54.19
N THR A 837 -2.91 -2.59 53.82
CA THR A 837 -3.20 -1.15 54.03
C THR A 837 -4.72 -0.93 54.02
N PRO A 838 -5.28 -0.10 54.92
CA PRO A 838 -6.72 -0.01 55.12
C PRO A 838 -7.44 0.78 54.01
N THR A 839 -8.68 0.38 53.72
CA THR A 839 -9.54 0.97 52.68
C THR A 839 -10.02 2.39 53.00
N PRO A 840 -9.78 3.38 52.11
CA PRO A 840 -10.53 4.64 52.11
C PRO A 840 -11.97 4.38 51.64
N SER A 841 -12.95 4.95 52.34
CA SER A 841 -14.38 4.80 52.01
C SER A 841 -14.77 5.66 50.80
N HIS A 842 -14.84 5.06 49.62
CA HIS A 842 -15.33 5.74 48.41
C HIS A 842 -16.85 5.56 48.20
N SER A 843 -17.64 6.32 48.94
CA SER A 843 -18.78 6.99 48.31
C SER A 843 -18.25 8.07 47.34
N ASP A 844 -19.05 8.45 46.34
CA ASP A 844 -18.76 9.46 45.31
C ASP A 844 -17.68 9.11 44.26
N LEU A 845 -17.98 8.14 43.39
CA LEU A 845 -17.36 8.07 42.05
C LEU A 845 -18.28 7.55 40.93
N SER A 846 -19.60 7.71 41.10
CA SER A 846 -20.62 7.45 40.08
C SER A 846 -20.65 8.53 38.99
N ARG A 847 -19.52 8.77 38.28
CA ARG A 847 -19.54 9.51 37.01
C ARG A 847 -20.53 8.79 36.07
N PRO A 848 -21.50 9.49 35.46
CA PRO A 848 -22.45 8.84 34.56
C PRO A 848 -21.72 8.27 33.35
N GLN A 849 -21.93 6.98 33.06
CA GLN A 849 -21.41 6.36 31.85
C GLN A 849 -21.92 7.14 30.63
N SER A 850 -20.99 7.69 29.84
CA SER A 850 -21.31 8.41 28.60
C SER A 850 -21.90 7.42 27.59
N LYS A 851 -23.24 7.29 27.59
CA LYS A 851 -23.96 6.37 26.71
C LYS A 851 -23.62 6.70 25.26
N CYS A 852 -23.26 5.69 24.48
CA CYS A 852 -22.86 5.85 23.08
C CYS A 852 -23.78 6.82 22.33
N CYS A 853 -23.13 7.73 21.62
CA CYS A 853 -23.77 8.67 20.71
C CYS A 853 -24.82 7.96 19.83
N ARG A 854 -26.12 8.30 20.00
CA ARG A 854 -27.22 7.72 19.21
C ARG A 854 -26.87 7.78 17.71
N PHE A 855 -27.02 6.65 17.02
CA PHE A 855 -26.68 6.41 15.61
C PHE A 855 -26.74 7.65 14.68
N ILE A 856 -27.90 8.31 14.57
CA ILE A 856 -28.19 9.27 13.50
C ILE A 856 -27.18 10.45 13.40
N PRO A 857 -26.92 11.29 14.43
CA PRO A 857 -25.92 12.34 14.31
C PRO A 857 -24.50 11.85 14.01
N THR A 858 -24.10 10.69 14.55
CA THR A 858 -22.76 10.12 14.33
C THR A 858 -22.57 9.68 12.88
N THR A 859 -23.53 8.93 12.32
CA THR A 859 -23.51 8.57 10.90
C THR A 859 -23.56 9.82 10.01
N ARG A 860 -24.26 10.90 10.40
CA ARG A 860 -24.26 12.18 9.66
C ARG A 860 -22.88 12.86 9.64
N VAL A 861 -22.16 12.88 10.76
CA VAL A 861 -20.80 13.45 10.84
C VAL A 861 -19.83 12.64 9.98
N LEU A 862 -19.84 11.31 10.12
CA LEU A 862 -19.01 10.40 9.33
C LEU A 862 -19.32 10.53 7.82
N LEU A 863 -20.60 10.62 7.44
CA LEU A 863 -20.99 10.74 6.02
C LEU A 863 -20.52 12.07 5.40
N HIS A 864 -20.56 13.17 6.16
CA HIS A 864 -20.00 14.45 5.72
C HIS A 864 -18.47 14.37 5.53
N ARG A 865 -17.76 13.73 6.46
CA ARG A 865 -16.32 13.43 6.37
C ARG A 865 -15.98 12.63 5.12
N ALA A 866 -16.69 11.51 4.89
CA ALA A 866 -16.50 10.65 3.73
C ALA A 866 -16.81 11.35 2.40
N TYR A 867 -17.89 12.14 2.34
CA TYR A 867 -18.27 12.90 1.14
C TYR A 867 -17.21 13.93 0.72
N LEU A 868 -16.66 14.70 1.66
CA LEU A 868 -15.57 15.63 1.40
C LEU A 868 -14.27 14.92 0.98
N SER A 869 -13.97 13.76 1.58
CA SER A 869 -12.84 12.92 1.18
C SER A 869 -12.99 12.43 -0.27
N MET A 870 -14.18 11.96 -0.63
CA MET A 870 -14.52 11.44 -1.96
C MET A 870 -14.41 12.53 -3.05
N LEU A 871 -15.03 13.70 -2.84
CA LEU A 871 -14.95 14.83 -3.78
C LEU A 871 -13.52 15.30 -4.05
N ARG A 872 -12.60 15.13 -3.08
CA ARG A 872 -11.19 15.48 -3.19
C ARG A 872 -10.32 14.36 -3.81
N ASN A 873 -10.93 13.23 -4.23
CA ASN A 873 -10.29 12.13 -4.97
C ASN A 873 -11.00 11.85 -6.32
N PRO A 874 -10.76 12.68 -7.36
CA PRO A 874 -11.48 12.58 -8.64
C PRO A 874 -11.20 11.29 -9.42
N LEU A 875 -10.05 10.63 -9.23
CA LEU A 875 -9.74 9.38 -9.93
C LEU A 875 -10.61 8.21 -9.42
N SER A 876 -10.87 8.15 -8.11
CA SER A 876 -11.76 7.13 -7.54
C SER A 876 -13.19 7.29 -8.07
N ILE A 877 -13.72 8.53 -8.07
CA ILE A 877 -15.04 8.86 -8.65
C ILE A 877 -15.10 8.45 -10.13
N PHE A 878 -14.07 8.78 -10.92
CA PHE A 878 -14.01 8.44 -12.34
C PHE A 878 -14.08 6.94 -12.57
N VAL A 879 -13.23 6.14 -11.92
CA VAL A 879 -13.23 4.68 -12.10
C VAL A 879 -14.58 4.07 -11.72
N ARG A 880 -15.17 4.51 -10.59
CA ARG A 880 -16.47 4.00 -10.12
C ARG A 880 -17.62 4.29 -11.09
N LEU A 881 -17.69 5.51 -11.62
CA LEU A 881 -18.73 5.93 -12.57
C LEU A 881 -18.53 5.40 -13.99
N VAL A 882 -17.29 5.13 -14.43
CA VAL A 882 -16.98 4.76 -15.82
C VAL A 882 -16.83 3.25 -16.04
N GLN A 883 -16.36 2.48 -15.06
CA GLN A 883 -16.01 1.06 -15.28
C GLN A 883 -17.22 0.18 -15.66
N CYS A 884 -18.36 0.32 -14.99
CA CYS A 884 -19.56 -0.47 -15.30
C CYS A 884 -20.26 0.00 -16.60
N PRO A 885 -20.51 1.32 -16.82
CA PRO A 885 -20.98 1.81 -18.12
C PRO A 885 -20.05 1.52 -19.31
N GLY A 886 -18.73 1.57 -19.12
CA GLY A 886 -17.74 1.24 -20.14
C GLY A 886 -17.83 -0.22 -20.59
N MET A 887 -18.06 -1.14 -19.65
CA MET A 887 -18.40 -2.51 -19.96
C MET A 887 -19.72 -2.61 -20.75
N GLY A 888 -20.79 -1.93 -20.32
CA GLY A 888 -22.06 -1.89 -21.06
C GLY A 888 -21.93 -1.36 -22.49
N LEU A 889 -21.07 -0.36 -22.69
CA LEU A 889 -20.74 0.20 -24.01
C LEU A 889 -20.03 -0.83 -24.91
N ILE A 890 -19.06 -1.58 -24.38
CA ILE A 890 -18.41 -2.68 -25.11
C ILE A 890 -19.46 -3.70 -25.58
N TRP A 891 -20.38 -4.10 -24.70
CA TRP A 891 -21.43 -5.08 -25.07
C TRP A 891 -22.43 -4.57 -26.10
N ILE A 892 -22.78 -3.26 -26.14
CA ILE A 892 -23.53 -2.71 -27.29
C ILE A 892 -22.73 -2.87 -28.58
N ILE A 893 -21.49 -2.41 -28.59
CA ILE A 893 -20.65 -2.33 -29.80
C ILE A 893 -20.41 -3.73 -30.41
N PHE A 894 -20.39 -4.77 -29.57
CA PHE A 894 -20.27 -6.16 -30.00
C PHE A 894 -21.59 -6.83 -30.41
N VAL A 895 -22.73 -6.45 -29.84
CA VAL A 895 -24.01 -7.20 -29.97
C VAL A 895 -25.07 -6.49 -30.82
N ALA A 896 -24.96 -5.16 -31.04
CA ALA A 896 -25.96 -4.41 -31.80
C ALA A 896 -25.64 -4.36 -33.31
N PRO A 897 -26.58 -4.76 -34.21
CA PRO A 897 -27.91 -5.30 -33.95
C PRO A 897 -27.93 -6.84 -33.78
N LEU A 898 -28.70 -7.34 -32.81
CA LEU A 898 -28.98 -8.77 -32.69
C LEU A 898 -29.78 -9.30 -33.88
N HIS A 899 -29.39 -10.48 -34.37
CA HIS A 899 -30.16 -11.29 -35.32
C HIS A 899 -31.35 -12.01 -34.63
N LYS A 900 -32.09 -12.79 -35.44
CA LYS A 900 -33.27 -13.60 -35.02
C LYS A 900 -33.19 -15.07 -35.46
N ASP A 901 -32.00 -15.53 -35.83
CA ASP A 901 -31.76 -16.92 -36.24
C ASP A 901 -31.40 -17.81 -35.03
N TYR A 902 -31.25 -19.12 -35.24
CA TYR A 902 -30.92 -20.08 -34.17
C TYR A 902 -29.66 -19.68 -33.38
N ASN A 903 -28.62 -19.18 -34.06
CA ASN A 903 -27.36 -18.77 -33.42
C ASN A 903 -27.54 -17.53 -32.53
N SER A 904 -28.52 -16.68 -32.81
CA SER A 904 -28.81 -15.49 -31.98
C SER A 904 -29.26 -15.85 -30.56
N ILE A 905 -29.73 -17.08 -30.30
CA ILE A 905 -30.06 -17.57 -28.95
C ILE A 905 -28.79 -17.62 -28.10
N GLN A 906 -27.69 -18.18 -28.63
CA GLN A 906 -26.41 -18.24 -27.93
C GLN A 906 -25.88 -16.83 -27.64
N THR A 907 -25.97 -15.91 -28.61
CA THR A 907 -25.60 -14.50 -28.41
C THR A 907 -26.44 -13.81 -27.33
N ARG A 908 -27.76 -14.07 -27.27
CA ARG A 908 -28.66 -13.52 -26.25
C ARG A 908 -28.33 -14.07 -24.86
N MET A 909 -28.15 -15.38 -24.73
CA MET A 909 -27.73 -16.01 -23.46
C MET A 909 -26.33 -15.55 -23.03
N GLY A 910 -25.39 -15.45 -23.96
CA GLY A 910 -24.02 -15.03 -23.71
C GLY A 910 -23.91 -13.59 -23.24
N LEU A 911 -24.81 -12.71 -23.70
CA LEU A 911 -24.99 -11.35 -23.18
C LEU A 911 -25.55 -11.34 -21.74
N MET A 912 -26.50 -12.22 -21.38
CA MET A 912 -27.08 -12.28 -20.02
C MET A 912 -26.06 -12.68 -18.95
N ILE A 913 -25.19 -13.65 -19.26
CA ILE A 913 -24.16 -14.15 -18.33
C ILE A 913 -23.21 -13.02 -17.89
N GLN A 914 -23.12 -11.94 -18.67
CA GLN A 914 -22.29 -10.77 -18.35
C GLN A 914 -22.77 -9.97 -17.13
N TYR A 915 -23.94 -10.27 -16.54
CA TYR A 915 -24.27 -9.76 -15.21
C TYR A 915 -23.40 -10.35 -14.09
N GLY A 916 -22.75 -11.50 -14.29
CA GLY A 916 -21.78 -12.06 -13.33
C GLY A 916 -20.53 -11.18 -13.15
N PRO A 917 -19.79 -10.86 -14.24
CA PRO A 917 -18.67 -9.91 -14.22
C PRO A 917 -18.96 -8.53 -13.59
N VAL A 918 -20.22 -8.07 -13.56
CA VAL A 918 -20.59 -6.82 -12.85
C VAL A 918 -20.31 -6.92 -11.35
N ALA A 919 -20.47 -8.09 -10.71
CA ALA A 919 -20.14 -8.26 -9.30
C ALA A 919 -18.63 -8.11 -9.03
N PHE A 920 -17.77 -8.50 -9.96
CA PHE A 920 -16.31 -8.30 -9.83
C PHE A 920 -15.91 -6.82 -9.90
N ILE A 921 -16.72 -5.97 -10.54
CA ILE A 921 -16.52 -4.51 -10.49
C ILE A 921 -16.75 -3.99 -9.06
N GLY A 922 -17.86 -4.37 -8.42
CA GLY A 922 -18.15 -4.00 -7.02
C GLY A 922 -17.10 -4.53 -6.04
N MET A 923 -16.66 -5.77 -6.23
CA MET A 923 -15.54 -6.38 -5.49
C MET A 923 -14.30 -5.47 -5.49
N LEU A 924 -13.89 -4.98 -6.66
CA LEU A 924 -12.66 -4.20 -6.84
C LEU A 924 -12.77 -2.74 -6.39
N GLN A 925 -13.93 -2.10 -6.56
CA GLN A 925 -14.20 -0.75 -6.05
C GLN A 925 -14.03 -0.71 -4.52
N ASN A 926 -14.47 -1.77 -3.84
CA ASN A 926 -14.27 -1.96 -2.40
C ASN A 926 -12.81 -2.15 -2.02
N ILE A 927 -12.12 -3.11 -2.66
CA ILE A 927 -10.71 -3.47 -2.39
C ILE A 927 -9.77 -2.25 -2.41
N ALA A 928 -10.06 -1.26 -3.25
CA ALA A 928 -9.27 -0.04 -3.38
C ALA A 928 -9.48 1.00 -2.24
N THR A 929 -10.52 0.86 -1.43
CA THR A 929 -10.99 1.89 -0.48
C THR A 929 -11.24 1.34 0.93
N PHE A 930 -11.97 0.24 1.04
CA PHE A 930 -12.40 -0.37 2.30
C PHE A 930 -11.27 -0.77 3.24
N PRO A 931 -10.10 -1.28 2.81
CA PRO A 931 -9.02 -1.61 3.75
C PRO A 931 -8.48 -0.41 4.52
N ALA A 932 -8.41 0.77 3.90
CA ALA A 932 -7.94 1.99 4.55
C ALA A 932 -8.99 2.58 5.51
N GLU A 933 -10.25 2.66 5.06
CA GLU A 933 -11.38 3.07 5.91
C GLU A 933 -11.62 2.08 7.07
N ARG A 934 -11.34 0.78 6.88
CA ARG A 934 -11.35 -0.25 7.93
C ARG A 934 -10.25 -0.01 8.94
N ASP A 935 -8.99 0.19 8.52
CA ASP A 935 -7.89 0.39 9.49
C ASP A 935 -8.10 1.68 10.32
N LEU A 936 -8.64 2.74 9.71
CA LEU A 936 -9.11 3.94 10.41
C LEU A 936 -10.26 3.63 11.39
N PHE A 937 -11.29 2.90 10.96
CA PHE A 937 -12.39 2.47 11.83
C PHE A 937 -11.91 1.56 12.96
N GLU A 938 -10.99 0.63 12.72
CA GLU A 938 -10.44 -0.26 13.73
C GLU A 938 -9.68 0.52 14.80
N HIS A 939 -9.06 1.65 14.43
CA HIS A 939 -8.46 2.59 15.35
C HIS A 939 -9.50 3.43 16.12
N GLU A 940 -10.40 4.14 15.42
CA GLU A 940 -11.44 4.97 16.07
C GLU A 940 -12.43 4.16 16.92
N SER A 941 -12.68 2.89 16.55
CA SER A 941 -13.45 1.92 17.37
C SER A 941 -12.62 1.30 18.50
N SER A 942 -11.29 1.41 18.51
CA SER A 942 -10.52 1.13 19.75
C SER A 942 -10.68 2.23 20.80
N MET A 943 -11.15 3.42 20.44
CA MET A 943 -11.45 4.52 21.38
C MET A 943 -12.95 4.63 21.70
N ASN A 944 -13.74 3.60 21.34
CA ASN A 944 -15.21 3.51 21.54
C ASN A 944 -16.05 4.70 20.98
N LEU A 945 -15.52 5.48 20.04
CA LEU A 945 -16.15 6.72 19.52
C LEU A 945 -17.46 6.44 18.76
N TYR A 946 -17.44 5.43 17.91
CA TYR A 946 -18.60 4.98 17.15
C TYR A 946 -18.54 3.48 16.86
N GLY A 947 -19.72 2.85 16.83
CA GLY A 947 -19.84 1.42 16.57
C GLY A 947 -19.86 1.08 15.08
N ALA A 948 -19.59 -0.20 14.79
CA ALA A 948 -19.66 -0.80 13.45
C ALA A 948 -20.95 -0.50 12.67
N THR A 949 -22.08 -0.30 13.36
CA THR A 949 -23.34 0.20 12.79
C THR A 949 -23.16 1.53 12.05
N ALA A 950 -22.55 2.52 12.70
CA ALA A 950 -22.40 3.88 12.16
C ALA A 950 -21.36 3.94 11.04
N PHE A 951 -20.28 3.16 11.17
CA PHE A 951 -19.29 2.96 10.11
C PHE A 951 -19.93 2.43 8.83
N LEU A 952 -20.52 1.23 8.89
CA LEU A 952 -21.02 0.55 7.70
C LEU A 952 -22.20 1.30 7.07
N ALA A 953 -23.02 1.98 7.89
CA ALA A 953 -24.09 2.84 7.39
C ALA A 953 -23.56 4.08 6.65
N GLN A 954 -22.48 4.71 7.12
CA GLN A 954 -21.81 5.78 6.37
C GLN A 954 -21.17 5.24 5.10
N TYR A 955 -20.47 4.10 5.18
CA TYR A 955 -19.77 3.52 4.04
C TYR A 955 -20.76 3.17 2.92
N THR A 956 -21.82 2.43 3.24
CA THR A 956 -22.87 2.08 2.26
C THR A 956 -23.59 3.34 1.72
N ALA A 957 -23.77 4.38 2.54
CA ALA A 957 -24.42 5.62 2.11
C ALA A 957 -23.55 6.52 1.21
N ILE A 958 -22.21 6.39 1.21
CA ILE A 958 -21.34 7.09 0.25
C ILE A 958 -21.16 6.30 -1.05
N GLU A 959 -21.20 4.97 -1.02
CA GLU A 959 -21.07 4.12 -2.23
C GLU A 959 -22.35 4.06 -3.07
N LEU A 960 -23.50 3.80 -2.43
CA LEU A 960 -24.76 3.49 -3.11
C LEU A 960 -25.20 4.50 -4.19
N PRO A 961 -25.00 5.83 -4.06
CA PRO A 961 -25.30 6.77 -5.14
C PRO A 961 -24.47 6.53 -6.40
N PHE A 962 -23.20 6.14 -6.28
CA PHE A 962 -22.34 5.83 -7.43
C PHE A 962 -22.70 4.48 -8.04
N GLU A 963 -23.02 3.46 -7.22
CA GLU A 963 -23.56 2.19 -7.70
C GLU A 963 -24.85 2.40 -8.51
N ILE A 964 -25.80 3.20 -8.00
CA ILE A 964 -27.06 3.52 -8.67
C ILE A 964 -26.85 4.24 -10.00
N ILE A 965 -25.96 5.24 -10.08
CA ILE A 965 -25.69 5.97 -11.32
C ILE A 965 -24.99 5.06 -12.34
N ALA A 966 -23.98 4.29 -11.92
CA ALA A 966 -23.24 3.38 -12.78
C ALA A 966 -24.14 2.24 -13.31
N ALA A 967 -24.94 1.62 -12.45
CA ALA A 967 -25.92 0.61 -12.82
C ALA A 967 -27.04 1.18 -13.72
N GLY A 968 -27.54 2.38 -13.44
CA GLY A 968 -28.58 3.03 -14.26
C GLY A 968 -28.13 3.24 -15.71
N ILE A 969 -26.89 3.71 -15.91
CA ILE A 969 -26.31 3.88 -17.25
C ILE A 969 -26.01 2.50 -17.87
N PHE A 970 -25.38 1.57 -17.14
CA PHE A 970 -25.10 0.22 -17.64
C PHE A 970 -26.37 -0.51 -18.10
N SER A 971 -27.44 -0.47 -17.31
CA SER A 971 -28.70 -1.17 -17.63
C SER A 971 -29.49 -0.49 -18.75
N LEU A 972 -29.31 0.82 -18.98
CA LEU A 972 -29.83 1.51 -20.17
C LEU A 972 -29.09 1.02 -21.43
N LEU A 973 -27.77 0.98 -21.37
CA LEU A 973 -26.91 0.49 -22.45
C LEU A 973 -27.19 -0.99 -22.77
N PHE A 974 -27.32 -1.82 -21.72
CA PHE A 974 -27.67 -3.23 -21.82
C PHE A 974 -29.06 -3.47 -22.41
N ALA A 975 -30.08 -2.74 -21.96
CA ALA A 975 -31.45 -2.90 -22.47
C ALA A 975 -31.57 -2.54 -23.96
N TYR A 976 -30.74 -1.60 -24.44
CA TYR A 976 -30.58 -1.31 -25.86
C TYR A 976 -29.88 -2.47 -26.60
N ALA A 977 -28.74 -2.96 -26.09
CA ALA A 977 -28.01 -4.08 -26.69
C ALA A 977 -28.88 -5.35 -26.82
N ALA A 978 -29.64 -5.68 -25.78
CA ALA A 978 -30.53 -6.83 -25.72
C ALA A 978 -31.84 -6.67 -26.53
N GLN A 979 -32.08 -5.50 -27.14
CA GLN A 979 -33.32 -5.16 -27.87
C GLN A 979 -34.61 -5.36 -27.04
N LEU A 980 -34.56 -5.17 -25.71
CA LEU A 980 -35.68 -5.51 -24.82
C LEU A 980 -36.97 -4.70 -25.09
N GLY A 981 -36.85 -3.53 -25.70
CA GLY A 981 -37.94 -2.58 -25.97
C GLY A 981 -38.07 -1.50 -24.89
N PRO A 982 -38.73 -0.35 -25.18
CA PRO A 982 -38.76 0.83 -24.31
C PRO A 982 -39.74 0.70 -23.12
N THR A 983 -39.89 -0.50 -22.55
CA THR A 983 -40.83 -0.77 -21.45
C THR A 983 -40.16 -0.56 -20.09
N ALA A 984 -40.72 0.34 -19.27
CA ALA A 984 -40.17 0.69 -17.95
C ALA A 984 -39.93 -0.55 -17.04
N THR A 985 -40.81 -1.55 -17.09
CA THR A 985 -40.65 -2.81 -16.33
C THR A 985 -39.37 -3.56 -16.69
N LYS A 986 -39.06 -3.69 -17.99
CA LYS A 986 -37.88 -4.42 -18.46
C LYS A 986 -36.58 -3.68 -18.08
N PHE A 987 -36.57 -2.35 -18.23
CA PHE A 987 -35.46 -1.52 -17.74
C PHE A 987 -35.29 -1.65 -16.22
N GLY A 988 -36.38 -1.62 -15.45
CA GLY A 988 -36.36 -1.75 -13.99
C GLY A 988 -35.76 -3.08 -13.50
N VAL A 989 -36.06 -4.18 -14.18
CA VAL A 989 -35.47 -5.51 -13.91
C VAL A 989 -33.96 -5.49 -14.18
N CYS A 990 -33.52 -4.97 -15.34
CA CYS A 990 -32.11 -4.81 -15.66
C CYS A 990 -31.37 -3.93 -14.64
N PHE A 991 -31.97 -2.80 -14.25
CA PHE A 991 -31.39 -1.85 -13.30
C PHE A 991 -31.21 -2.46 -11.90
N LEU A 992 -32.28 -3.02 -11.34
CA LEU A 992 -32.24 -3.59 -10.00
C LEU A 992 -31.33 -4.83 -9.92
N SER A 993 -31.27 -5.63 -10.98
CA SER A 993 -30.33 -6.75 -11.10
C SER A 993 -28.87 -6.30 -11.11
N ALA A 994 -28.55 -5.20 -11.81
CA ALA A 994 -27.20 -4.64 -11.86
C ALA A 994 -26.76 -4.05 -10.50
N VAL A 995 -27.67 -3.35 -9.81
CA VAL A 995 -27.43 -2.88 -8.43
C VAL A 995 -27.19 -4.06 -7.48
N CYS A 996 -28.01 -5.11 -7.55
CA CYS A 996 -27.80 -6.31 -6.73
C CYS A 996 -26.46 -6.99 -7.01
N ALA A 997 -26.03 -7.07 -8.28
CA ALA A 997 -24.74 -7.66 -8.66
C ALA A 997 -23.54 -6.87 -8.08
N LEU A 998 -23.48 -5.55 -8.32
CA LEU A 998 -22.44 -4.66 -7.77
C LEU A 998 -22.35 -4.82 -6.24
N ASN A 999 -23.47 -4.60 -5.55
CA ASN A 999 -23.54 -4.50 -4.11
C ASN A 999 -23.27 -5.86 -3.41
N THR A 1000 -23.55 -6.97 -4.09
CA THR A 1000 -23.19 -8.33 -3.63
C THR A 1000 -21.67 -8.55 -3.70
N GLY A 1001 -21.06 -8.27 -4.85
CA GLY A 1001 -19.60 -8.40 -5.00
C GLY A 1001 -18.84 -7.50 -4.02
N GLU A 1002 -19.37 -6.31 -3.77
CA GLU A 1002 -18.87 -5.40 -2.74
C GLU A 1002 -19.00 -5.96 -1.31
N SER A 1003 -20.16 -6.56 -0.97
CA SER A 1003 -20.37 -7.16 0.35
C SER A 1003 -19.46 -8.38 0.59
N LEU A 1004 -19.19 -9.17 -0.46
CA LEU A 1004 -18.30 -10.34 -0.38
C LEU A 1004 -16.82 -9.94 -0.22
N SER A 1005 -16.36 -8.86 -0.87
CA SER A 1005 -15.00 -8.36 -0.66
C SER A 1005 -14.80 -7.72 0.71
N MET A 1006 -15.82 -7.03 1.25
CA MET A 1006 -15.81 -6.61 2.66
C MET A 1006 -15.62 -7.81 3.60
N LEU A 1007 -16.41 -8.87 3.43
CA LEU A 1007 -16.30 -10.10 4.23
C LEU A 1007 -14.90 -10.73 4.15
N ALA A 1008 -14.32 -10.82 2.96
CA ALA A 1008 -12.97 -11.35 2.78
C ALA A 1008 -11.89 -10.43 3.41
N CYS A 1009 -12.00 -9.11 3.27
CA CYS A 1009 -11.09 -8.16 3.91
C CYS A 1009 -11.17 -8.23 5.44
N LEU A 1010 -12.36 -8.46 6.00
CA LEU A 1010 -12.53 -8.71 7.43
C LEU A 1010 -11.98 -10.08 7.86
N ALA A 1011 -12.11 -11.12 7.03
CA ALA A 1011 -11.62 -12.46 7.34
C ALA A 1011 -10.08 -12.61 7.29
N PHE A 1012 -9.42 -11.96 6.32
CA PHE A 1012 -7.98 -12.12 6.04
C PHE A 1012 -7.10 -10.94 6.51
N GLY A 1013 -7.71 -9.89 7.07
CA GLY A 1013 -7.01 -8.77 7.70
C GLY A 1013 -6.20 -7.94 6.70
N ARG A 1014 -4.90 -7.76 6.96
CA ARG A 1014 -3.99 -6.99 6.09
C ARG A 1014 -3.52 -7.75 4.83
N ASN A 1015 -3.82 -9.04 4.70
CA ASN A 1015 -3.39 -9.87 3.57
C ASN A 1015 -4.28 -9.64 2.33
N LEU A 1016 -4.21 -8.44 1.75
CA LEU A 1016 -5.10 -8.00 0.67
C LEU A 1016 -5.19 -9.00 -0.48
N SER A 1017 -4.04 -9.50 -0.95
CA SER A 1017 -3.95 -10.50 -2.01
C SER A 1017 -4.80 -11.75 -1.71
N LEU A 1018 -4.83 -12.25 -0.48
CA LEU A 1018 -5.65 -13.41 -0.12
C LEU A 1018 -7.15 -13.07 -0.17
N ALA A 1019 -7.55 -11.90 0.30
CA ALA A 1019 -8.94 -11.43 0.24
C ALA A 1019 -9.44 -11.27 -1.21
N VAL A 1020 -8.63 -10.66 -2.10
CA VAL A 1020 -8.97 -10.51 -3.53
C VAL A 1020 -9.15 -11.89 -4.18
N ASN A 1021 -8.20 -12.80 -3.96
CA ASN A 1021 -8.19 -14.12 -4.57
C ASN A 1021 -9.35 -15.01 -4.09
N CYS A 1022 -9.66 -15.01 -2.79
CA CYS A 1022 -10.81 -15.76 -2.26
C CYS A 1022 -12.16 -15.20 -2.73
N THR A 1023 -12.33 -13.87 -2.78
CA THR A 1023 -13.57 -13.26 -3.28
C THR A 1023 -13.76 -13.53 -4.76
N SER A 1024 -12.69 -13.42 -5.56
CA SER A 1024 -12.71 -13.70 -6.99
C SER A 1024 -13.13 -15.15 -7.26
N ALA A 1025 -12.56 -16.12 -6.54
CA ALA A 1025 -12.95 -17.52 -6.68
C ALA A 1025 -14.43 -17.78 -6.33
N LEU A 1026 -14.96 -17.12 -5.29
CA LEU A 1026 -16.38 -17.24 -4.92
C LEU A 1026 -17.31 -16.63 -5.98
N LEU A 1027 -16.97 -15.44 -6.51
CA LEU A 1027 -17.74 -14.81 -7.59
C LEU A 1027 -17.68 -15.59 -8.91
N SER A 1028 -16.56 -16.26 -9.19
CA SER A 1028 -16.44 -17.22 -10.30
C SER A 1028 -17.45 -18.37 -10.15
N ILE A 1029 -17.51 -19.00 -8.96
CA ILE A 1029 -18.46 -20.08 -8.66
C ILE A 1029 -19.92 -19.58 -8.78
N PHE A 1030 -20.23 -18.38 -8.26
CA PHE A 1030 -21.56 -17.78 -8.34
C PHE A 1030 -21.99 -17.42 -9.77
N THR A 1031 -21.03 -17.11 -10.64
CA THR A 1031 -21.30 -16.87 -12.07
C THR A 1031 -21.58 -18.18 -12.81
N MET A 1032 -20.84 -19.26 -12.52
CA MET A 1032 -20.95 -20.53 -13.25
C MET A 1032 -22.12 -21.41 -12.82
N LEU A 1033 -22.49 -21.38 -11.55
CA LEU A 1033 -23.71 -22.06 -11.12
C LEU A 1033 -24.99 -21.40 -11.65
N GLY A 1034 -24.94 -20.15 -12.13
CA GLY A 1034 -26.07 -19.28 -12.50
C GLY A 1034 -26.96 -19.71 -13.69
N GLY A 1035 -27.32 -20.99 -13.79
CA GLY A 1035 -28.39 -21.53 -14.63
C GLY A 1035 -28.05 -21.76 -16.11
N THR A 1036 -26.84 -21.41 -16.54
CA THR A 1036 -26.54 -21.25 -17.98
C THR A 1036 -25.27 -21.97 -18.46
N MET A 1037 -24.26 -22.08 -17.59
CA MET A 1037 -22.96 -22.70 -17.91
C MET A 1037 -22.91 -24.18 -17.52
N SER A 1038 -23.52 -24.53 -16.38
CA SER A 1038 -23.80 -25.91 -15.98
C SER A 1038 -25.30 -26.07 -15.76
N LEU A 1039 -25.94 -26.89 -16.60
CA LEU A 1039 -27.39 -27.14 -16.57
C LEU A 1039 -27.79 -28.13 -15.45
N ASN A 1040 -26.92 -29.09 -15.15
CA ASN A 1040 -27.19 -30.18 -14.20
C ASN A 1040 -26.08 -30.31 -13.12
N PRO A 1041 -25.81 -29.26 -12.32
CA PRO A 1041 -24.80 -29.34 -11.26
C PRO A 1041 -25.20 -30.37 -10.19
N PRO A 1042 -24.24 -31.08 -9.57
CA PRO A 1042 -24.53 -32.09 -8.55
C PRO A 1042 -25.40 -31.58 -7.39
N ARG A 1043 -26.28 -32.43 -6.85
CA ARG A 1043 -27.26 -32.08 -5.79
C ARG A 1043 -26.69 -31.31 -4.60
N VAL A 1044 -25.44 -31.60 -4.22
CA VAL A 1044 -24.74 -30.95 -3.09
C VAL A 1044 -24.31 -29.50 -3.41
N LEU A 1045 -24.25 -29.10 -4.69
CA LEU A 1045 -23.93 -27.74 -5.12
C LEU A 1045 -25.19 -26.92 -5.50
N GLN A 1046 -26.34 -27.57 -5.70
CA GLN A 1046 -27.60 -26.91 -6.08
C GLN A 1046 -28.09 -25.88 -5.04
N TRP A 1047 -27.78 -26.05 -3.74
CA TRP A 1047 -28.12 -25.05 -2.71
C TRP A 1047 -27.25 -23.78 -2.78
N VAL A 1048 -26.01 -23.88 -3.27
CA VAL A 1048 -25.12 -22.72 -3.47
C VAL A 1048 -25.72 -21.76 -4.50
N ASN A 1049 -26.52 -22.29 -5.43
CA ASN A 1049 -27.25 -21.52 -6.41
C ASN A 1049 -28.33 -20.61 -5.80
N HIS A 1050 -28.96 -21.05 -4.70
CA HIS A 1050 -29.99 -20.28 -3.99
C HIS A 1050 -29.42 -19.13 -3.14
N ILE A 1051 -28.10 -19.06 -2.93
CA ILE A 1051 -27.44 -17.93 -2.29
C ILE A 1051 -26.73 -16.99 -3.28
N SER A 1052 -26.84 -17.23 -4.60
CA SER A 1052 -26.23 -16.40 -5.65
C SER A 1052 -27.24 -15.41 -6.25
N PRO A 1053 -27.12 -14.09 -6.00
CA PRO A 1053 -27.96 -13.07 -6.65
C PRO A 1053 -27.75 -13.01 -8.17
N ILE A 1054 -26.59 -13.47 -8.65
CA ILE A 1054 -26.26 -13.54 -10.08
C ILE A 1054 -27.18 -14.54 -10.80
N LYS A 1055 -27.53 -15.67 -10.16
CA LYS A 1055 -28.51 -16.62 -10.71
C LYS A 1055 -29.85 -15.94 -10.98
N TYR A 1056 -30.42 -15.31 -9.95
CA TYR A 1056 -31.73 -14.66 -10.05
C TYR A 1056 -31.74 -13.48 -11.04
N ALA A 1057 -30.61 -12.79 -11.23
CA ALA A 1057 -30.45 -11.81 -12.30
C ALA A 1057 -30.54 -12.48 -13.69
N ILE A 1058 -29.79 -13.57 -13.92
CA ILE A 1058 -29.78 -14.29 -15.20
C ILE A 1058 -31.14 -14.92 -15.50
N ASP A 1059 -31.77 -15.61 -14.53
CA ASP A 1059 -33.10 -16.22 -14.65
C ASP A 1059 -34.13 -15.19 -15.19
N ASN A 1060 -34.17 -14.01 -14.57
CA ASN A 1060 -35.09 -12.92 -14.94
C ASN A 1060 -34.79 -12.32 -16.31
N LEU A 1061 -33.50 -12.09 -16.62
CA LEU A 1061 -33.07 -11.50 -17.89
C LEU A 1061 -33.33 -12.44 -19.07
N ALA A 1062 -33.19 -13.76 -18.88
CA ALA A 1062 -33.55 -14.76 -19.86
C ALA A 1062 -35.04 -14.70 -20.19
N TYR A 1063 -35.90 -14.73 -19.16
CA TYR A 1063 -37.36 -14.65 -19.33
C TYR A 1063 -37.80 -13.43 -20.16
N TYR A 1064 -37.39 -12.21 -19.77
CA TYR A 1064 -37.84 -10.98 -20.43
C TYR A 1064 -37.25 -10.71 -21.84
N CYS A 1065 -36.21 -11.46 -22.23
CA CYS A 1065 -35.54 -11.38 -23.52
C CYS A 1065 -35.98 -12.46 -24.51
N LEU A 1066 -36.36 -13.64 -24.01
CA LEU A 1066 -36.77 -14.78 -24.84
C LEU A 1066 -38.29 -14.95 -24.94
N SER A 1067 -39.08 -14.58 -23.92
CA SER A 1067 -40.53 -14.74 -24.01
C SER A 1067 -41.13 -13.85 -25.12
N GLY A 1068 -41.96 -14.46 -25.98
CA GLY A 1068 -42.53 -13.82 -27.17
C GLY A 1068 -41.55 -13.64 -28.33
N LEU A 1069 -40.40 -14.33 -28.35
CA LEU A 1069 -39.44 -14.28 -29.46
C LEU A 1069 -39.73 -15.36 -30.51
N GLU A 1070 -40.10 -14.94 -31.72
CA GLU A 1070 -40.14 -15.80 -32.92
C GLU A 1070 -38.77 -15.88 -33.60
N LEU A 1071 -38.36 -17.09 -33.98
CA LEU A 1071 -37.05 -17.40 -34.56
C LEU A 1071 -37.14 -17.77 -36.05
N GLN A 1072 -36.11 -17.43 -36.83
CA GLN A 1072 -36.05 -17.64 -38.28
C GLN A 1072 -34.87 -18.55 -38.66
N CYS A 1073 -35.12 -19.83 -38.91
CA CYS A 1073 -34.08 -20.74 -39.43
C CYS A 1073 -33.79 -20.50 -40.92
N THR A 1074 -32.52 -20.24 -41.23
CA THR A 1074 -31.98 -20.32 -42.60
C THR A 1074 -31.96 -21.77 -43.09
N ASP A 1075 -31.85 -21.99 -44.41
CA ASP A 1075 -31.96 -23.34 -44.98
C ASP A 1075 -30.81 -24.28 -44.58
N SER A 1076 -29.67 -23.75 -44.13
CA SER A 1076 -28.56 -24.54 -43.55
C SER A 1076 -28.77 -24.90 -42.06
N GLN A 1077 -29.68 -24.22 -41.37
CA GLN A 1077 -30.05 -24.47 -39.96
C GLN A 1077 -31.26 -25.39 -39.80
N ARG A 1078 -31.92 -25.80 -40.90
CA ARG A 1078 -33.07 -26.71 -40.87
C ARG A 1078 -32.61 -28.16 -40.78
N ARG A 1079 -33.41 -28.99 -40.10
CA ARG A 1079 -33.26 -30.44 -40.09
C ARG A 1079 -33.63 -31.02 -41.47
N ALA A 1080 -33.28 -32.30 -41.68
CA ALA A 1080 -33.53 -33.00 -42.95
C ALA A 1080 -35.03 -33.18 -43.31
N ASP A 1081 -35.93 -32.95 -42.36
CA ASP A 1081 -37.39 -32.90 -42.55
C ASP A 1081 -37.92 -31.49 -42.92
N GLY A 1082 -37.03 -30.49 -43.00
CA GLY A 1082 -37.37 -29.09 -43.23
C GLY A 1082 -37.78 -28.31 -41.98
N SER A 1083 -37.81 -28.94 -40.80
CA SER A 1083 -38.14 -28.30 -39.53
C SER A 1083 -37.00 -27.41 -39.00
N CYS A 1084 -37.36 -26.44 -38.16
CA CYS A 1084 -36.43 -25.55 -37.48
C CYS A 1084 -36.19 -26.09 -36.05
N PRO A 1085 -34.94 -26.26 -35.58
CA PRO A 1085 -34.67 -26.90 -34.28
C PRO A 1085 -35.33 -26.25 -33.07
N LEU A 1086 -35.49 -24.92 -33.10
CA LEU A 1086 -36.23 -24.10 -32.13
C LEU A 1086 -36.96 -22.99 -32.90
N GLN A 1087 -38.29 -22.90 -32.77
CA GLN A 1087 -39.11 -21.89 -33.46
C GLN A 1087 -39.51 -20.72 -32.54
N THR A 1088 -39.56 -20.95 -31.24
CA THR A 1088 -40.02 -19.97 -30.23
C THR A 1088 -39.03 -19.85 -29.07
N GLY A 1089 -38.98 -18.68 -28.44
CA GLY A 1089 -38.15 -18.43 -27.27
C GLY A 1089 -38.61 -19.20 -26.03
N GLU A 1090 -39.87 -19.60 -25.95
CA GLU A 1090 -40.42 -20.50 -24.94
C GLU A 1090 -39.73 -21.88 -24.98
N GLN A 1091 -39.54 -22.46 -26.18
CA GLN A 1091 -38.77 -23.69 -26.36
C GLN A 1091 -37.28 -23.51 -25.96
N ALA A 1092 -36.72 -22.32 -26.14
CA ALA A 1092 -35.37 -22.02 -25.67
C ALA A 1092 -35.31 -21.91 -24.13
N LEU A 1093 -36.29 -21.28 -23.48
CA LEU A 1093 -36.38 -21.21 -22.01
C LEU A 1093 -36.53 -22.59 -21.37
N GLU A 1094 -37.29 -23.49 -22.00
CA GLU A 1094 -37.40 -24.90 -21.59
C GLU A 1094 -36.05 -25.64 -21.76
N LEU A 1095 -35.37 -25.47 -22.91
CA LEU A 1095 -34.07 -26.10 -23.19
C LEU A 1095 -32.94 -25.68 -22.22
N TYR A 1096 -32.98 -24.46 -21.68
CA TYR A 1096 -32.04 -24.00 -20.66
C TYR A 1096 -32.52 -24.26 -19.22
N GLY A 1097 -33.74 -24.77 -19.01
CA GLY A 1097 -34.31 -24.97 -17.66
C GLY A 1097 -34.65 -23.65 -16.93
N LEU A 1098 -34.82 -22.56 -17.67
CA LEU A 1098 -35.05 -21.20 -17.14
C LEU A 1098 -36.53 -20.76 -17.21
N ASN A 1099 -37.41 -21.63 -17.71
CA ASN A 1099 -38.85 -21.38 -17.73
C ASN A 1099 -39.40 -21.24 -16.29
N THR A 1100 -39.66 -20.00 -15.87
CA THR A 1100 -39.96 -19.64 -14.48
C THR A 1100 -41.33 -18.96 -14.40
N ASP A 1101 -42.31 -19.63 -13.76
CA ASP A 1101 -43.70 -19.16 -13.68
C ASP A 1101 -43.88 -17.76 -13.04
N ARG A 1102 -42.90 -17.32 -12.23
CA ARG A 1102 -42.95 -16.07 -11.46
C ARG A 1102 -41.56 -15.39 -11.33
N PRO A 1103 -41.13 -14.60 -12.33
CA PRO A 1103 -39.84 -13.87 -12.29
C PRO A 1103 -39.83 -12.72 -11.26
N ASP A 1104 -40.99 -12.22 -10.85
CA ASP A 1104 -41.14 -11.25 -9.77
C ASP A 1104 -40.55 -11.76 -8.44
N ILE A 1105 -40.71 -13.05 -8.15
CA ILE A 1105 -40.15 -13.70 -6.95
C ILE A 1105 -38.61 -13.76 -7.03
N GLY A 1106 -38.05 -14.05 -8.21
CA GLY A 1106 -36.60 -14.05 -8.42
C GLY A 1106 -35.97 -12.68 -8.15
N LEU A 1107 -36.62 -11.61 -8.62
CA LEU A 1107 -36.15 -10.24 -8.39
C LEU A 1107 -36.17 -9.86 -6.90
N VAL A 1108 -37.22 -10.25 -6.17
CA VAL A 1108 -37.30 -10.06 -4.71
C VAL A 1108 -36.23 -10.87 -3.98
N ALA A 1109 -35.99 -12.13 -4.39
CA ALA A 1109 -34.93 -12.96 -3.80
C ALA A 1109 -33.53 -12.34 -3.96
N GLY A 1110 -33.23 -11.75 -5.12
CA GLY A 1110 -31.98 -11.02 -5.36
C GLY A 1110 -31.78 -9.85 -4.39
N VAL A 1111 -32.82 -9.03 -4.16
CA VAL A 1111 -32.79 -7.91 -3.20
C VAL A 1111 -32.65 -8.41 -1.75
N VAL A 1112 -33.37 -9.47 -1.38
CA VAL A 1112 -33.28 -10.07 -0.03
C VAL A 1112 -31.87 -10.61 0.23
N LEU A 1113 -31.24 -11.26 -0.75
CA LEU A 1113 -29.85 -11.71 -0.64
C LEU A 1113 -28.85 -10.56 -0.57
N MET A 1114 -29.01 -9.50 -1.38
CA MET A 1114 -28.17 -8.30 -1.31
C MET A 1114 -28.18 -7.68 0.10
N VAL A 1115 -29.38 -7.48 0.67
CA VAL A 1115 -29.54 -7.00 2.05
C VAL A 1115 -28.98 -8.01 3.04
N GLY A 1116 -29.19 -9.30 2.82
CA GLY A 1116 -28.65 -10.41 3.63
C GLY A 1116 -27.13 -10.40 3.72
N TYR A 1117 -26.42 -10.24 2.59
CA TYR A 1117 -24.95 -10.14 2.58
C TYR A 1117 -24.46 -8.87 3.30
N ARG A 1118 -25.14 -7.72 3.14
CA ARG A 1118 -24.79 -6.49 3.87
C ARG A 1118 -25.04 -6.62 5.38
N LEU A 1119 -26.09 -7.34 5.78
CA LEU A 1119 -26.34 -7.72 7.18
C LEU A 1119 -25.34 -8.76 7.69
N LEU A 1120 -24.79 -9.63 6.83
CA LEU A 1120 -23.72 -10.55 7.19
C LEU A 1120 -22.39 -9.79 7.43
N VAL A 1121 -22.04 -8.82 6.57
CA VAL A 1121 -20.91 -7.89 6.82
C VAL A 1121 -21.08 -7.21 8.17
N TRP A 1122 -22.28 -6.67 8.43
CA TRP A 1122 -22.59 -6.03 9.70
C TRP A 1122 -22.45 -6.99 10.89
N ALA A 1123 -22.97 -8.21 10.79
CA ALA A 1123 -22.90 -9.22 11.83
C ALA A 1123 -21.47 -9.69 12.09
N VAL A 1124 -20.67 -9.93 11.05
CA VAL A 1124 -19.25 -10.29 11.16
C VAL A 1124 -18.44 -9.14 11.76
N LEU A 1125 -18.64 -7.90 11.32
CA LEU A 1125 -17.96 -6.73 11.89
C LEU A 1125 -18.37 -6.50 13.36
N MET A 1126 -19.64 -6.63 13.69
CA MET A 1126 -20.14 -6.58 15.07
C MET A 1126 -19.62 -7.72 15.93
N LEU A 1127 -19.46 -8.94 15.38
CA LEU A 1127 -18.83 -10.07 16.06
C LEU A 1127 -17.33 -9.85 16.26
N GLN A 1128 -16.61 -9.33 15.26
CA GLN A 1128 -15.21 -8.99 15.39
C GLN A 1128 -15.01 -7.90 16.44
N VAL A 1129 -15.77 -6.81 16.40
CA VAL A 1129 -15.75 -5.80 17.46
C VAL A 1129 -16.11 -6.45 18.81
N ARG A 1130 -17.19 -7.23 18.91
CA ARG A 1130 -17.58 -7.92 20.17
C ARG A 1130 -16.60 -9.00 20.66
N CYS A 1131 -15.76 -9.58 19.81
CA CYS A 1131 -14.75 -10.58 20.19
C CYS A 1131 -13.40 -9.93 20.49
N ARG A 1132 -12.91 -9.05 19.59
CA ARG A 1132 -11.74 -8.18 19.83
C ARG A 1132 -11.96 -7.37 21.11
N ASN A 1133 -13.20 -7.03 21.42
CA ASN A 1133 -13.61 -6.48 22.70
C ASN A 1133 -13.77 -7.58 23.79
N GLY A 1134 -14.61 -8.59 23.58
CA GLY A 1134 -15.05 -9.53 24.64
C GLY A 1134 -14.00 -10.50 25.18
N PHE A 1135 -12.84 -10.63 24.53
CA PHE A 1135 -11.81 -11.58 24.94
C PHE A 1135 -11.19 -11.29 26.31
N GLY A 1136 -11.12 -10.01 26.70
CA GLY A 1136 -10.63 -9.62 28.03
C GLY A 1136 -11.54 -10.07 29.18
N PHE A 1137 -12.88 -10.06 29.03
CA PHE A 1137 -13.79 -10.49 30.13
C PHE A 1137 -13.65 -11.97 30.45
N ARG A 1138 -13.40 -12.80 29.43
CA ARG A 1138 -13.16 -14.23 29.68
C ARG A 1138 -11.77 -14.46 30.26
N ARG A 1139 -10.77 -13.62 29.95
CA ARG A 1139 -9.54 -13.60 30.75
C ARG A 1139 -9.82 -13.08 32.19
N SER A 1140 -10.78 -12.18 32.41
CA SER A 1140 -11.06 -11.65 33.75
C SER A 1140 -11.82 -12.59 34.68
N VAL A 1141 -12.88 -13.23 34.18
CA VAL A 1141 -13.64 -14.22 34.96
C VAL A 1141 -12.80 -15.47 35.23
N ASN A 1142 -12.08 -16.00 34.23
CA ASN A 1142 -11.27 -17.22 34.43
C ASN A 1142 -10.05 -17.01 35.36
N ILE A 1143 -9.52 -15.79 35.48
CA ILE A 1143 -8.47 -15.47 36.48
C ILE A 1143 -9.05 -15.38 37.90
N ARG A 1144 -10.36 -15.12 38.03
CA ARG A 1144 -11.06 -15.07 39.32
C ARG A 1144 -11.46 -16.47 39.79
N GLU A 1145 -12.06 -17.29 38.93
CA GLU A 1145 -12.44 -18.67 39.27
C GLU A 1145 -11.22 -19.55 39.62
N ARG A 1146 -10.08 -19.38 38.93
CA ARG A 1146 -8.81 -20.06 39.28
C ARG A 1146 -8.09 -19.49 40.52
N ARG A 1147 -8.73 -18.62 41.31
CA ARG A 1147 -8.26 -18.16 42.63
C ARG A 1147 -9.19 -18.56 43.77
N GLU A 1148 -10.28 -19.26 43.47
CA GLU A 1148 -11.26 -19.76 44.46
C GLU A 1148 -11.27 -21.31 44.53
N SER A 1149 -10.23 -21.95 43.97
CA SER A 1149 -9.93 -23.40 44.01
C SER A 1149 -8.43 -23.66 44.17
#